data_AF-A0AA50Q4H5-F1
#
_entry.id   AF-A0AA50Q4H5-F1
#
_cell.length_a   1.000
_cell.length_b   1.000
_cell.length_c   1.000
_cell.angle_alpha   90.00
_cell.angle_beta   90.00
_cell.angle_gamma   90.00
#
_symmetry.space_group_name_H-M   'P 1'
#
loop_
_entity.id
_entity.type
_entity.pdbx_description
1 polymer ?
#
loop_
_entity_poly.entity_id
_entity_poly.type
_entity_poly.pdbx_seq_one_letter_code
_entity_poly.pdbx_strand_id
1 'polypeptide(L)'
;MMTQANAYFYDGADVALLNGQYTDVFSLLGMHSANDGKALIVRCFFRNALSVDVISIKDGRKVASLDKVNEQGLFAGTLGRRVKPFLYLLRVEYPLCQLDIVDPYQFDSLLNSDDIYLFGEGSAERAYEFLGANWRQTQGVEGVHFCVWAPNAKRVSVVGDFNHWDDTRHVMRQHIANGLWELFLPNVAEGAHYKFDLVYQNGERHTKSDPMATQMECAPHNASIVPQKAHHSWNDTAWMSKRAATAWHKAPMSAYEVHLGSWRRKGEQGEQYLDYQDLIEQLIPYVKEQGFTHIELMPISEFPFDGSWGYQPVGLYAPTHRFGDANGLKAFVDACHQAGIGIILDWVSAHFPKDPHGLVRFDGTCLYEHEDPRKGTHPDWDTLIYNYDRGEVRSFLLSNACYWLREFHFDGLRLDAVSSMLYLDYSREPGQWLPNAYGGRENLEAISFLQILNQRLYQAFPGICMIAEESTAFAGVTKPTDQQGLGFGFKWNMGWMNDSLSYLGRDPLYRQFHHHQLTFSLMYAYTEQFMLSVSHDEVVHGKGSLLHKIPGDDWQKFATLRAYYGFMWGHPGKKLLFMGCEFGQRNEWNHNQSLDWHLLAYEPHQGVQRWLKDLNHLYQKMPALSVQDYEGAGFSWLDCENSRDSIFTFVRYGLAGDAPLVFVINMTPQLHTGFRIGLPLAGDYREYLNSDSQIYGGSNQGNAGTVVAESLPWQGMAQSALITVPPLGCLVIGPATGLAEAN
;
A
#
# COMPACT_ATOMS: atom_id res chain seq x y z
N MET A 1 51.86 -23.58 -18.13
CA MET A 1 51.65 -24.31 -19.40
C MET A 1 51.27 -23.27 -20.43
N MET A 2 51.98 -23.20 -21.56
CA MET A 2 51.63 -22.32 -22.67
C MET A 2 50.25 -22.73 -23.19
N THR A 3 49.26 -21.85 -23.06
CA THR A 3 47.95 -21.99 -23.69
C THR A 3 48.16 -22.03 -25.20
N GLN A 4 47.77 -23.13 -25.86
CA GLN A 4 47.59 -23.12 -27.31
C GLN A 4 46.67 -21.94 -27.64
N ALA A 5 47.08 -21.09 -28.59
CA ALA A 5 46.22 -20.01 -29.07
C ALA A 5 44.93 -20.62 -29.63
N ASN A 6 43.83 -20.42 -28.93
CA ASN A 6 42.52 -20.86 -29.36
C ASN A 6 42.08 -19.94 -30.52
N ALA A 7 41.81 -20.50 -31.71
CA ALA A 7 41.47 -19.71 -32.89
C ALA A 7 40.19 -18.86 -32.71
N TYR A 8 39.41 -19.16 -31.68
CA TYR A 8 38.12 -18.54 -31.42
C TYR A 8 38.13 -17.58 -30.23
N PHE A 9 39.11 -17.65 -29.32
CA PHE A 9 39.14 -16.87 -28.08
C PHE A 9 40.51 -16.22 -27.86
N TYR A 10 40.52 -14.99 -27.35
CA TYR A 10 41.74 -14.24 -27.06
C TYR A 10 42.13 -14.38 -25.58
N ASP A 11 43.42 -14.30 -25.27
CA ASP A 11 43.99 -14.09 -23.93
C ASP A 11 43.42 -14.96 -22.78
N GLY A 12 43.04 -16.20 -23.05
CA GLY A 12 42.47 -17.12 -22.04
C GLY A 12 41.03 -16.81 -21.62
N ALA A 13 40.31 -16.01 -22.42
CA ALA A 13 38.91 -15.64 -22.18
C ALA A 13 37.98 -16.86 -22.12
N ASP A 14 38.31 -17.95 -22.82
CA ASP A 14 37.62 -19.24 -22.72
C ASP A 14 37.74 -19.85 -21.31
N VAL A 15 38.94 -19.83 -20.72
CA VAL A 15 39.16 -20.32 -19.35
C VAL A 15 38.40 -19.46 -18.32
N ALA A 16 38.44 -18.13 -18.48
CA ALA A 16 37.70 -17.21 -17.61
C ALA A 16 36.18 -17.43 -17.71
N LEU A 17 35.65 -17.65 -18.93
CA LEU A 17 34.23 -17.93 -19.14
C LEU A 17 33.81 -19.24 -18.47
N LEU A 18 34.58 -20.32 -18.64
CA LEU A 18 34.28 -21.64 -18.05
C LEU A 18 34.29 -21.61 -16.52
N ASN A 19 35.20 -20.81 -15.94
CA ASN A 19 35.28 -20.62 -14.49
C ASN A 19 34.25 -19.62 -13.96
N GLY A 20 33.40 -19.04 -14.82
CA GLY A 20 32.41 -18.04 -14.43
C GLY A 20 33.03 -16.71 -13.98
N GLN A 21 34.26 -16.43 -14.41
CA GLN A 21 35.06 -15.26 -14.05
C GLN A 21 35.05 -14.17 -15.13
N TYR A 22 34.48 -14.46 -16.31
CA TYR A 22 34.36 -13.50 -17.40
C TYR A 22 33.10 -12.65 -17.22
N THR A 23 33.27 -11.32 -17.14
CA THR A 23 32.19 -10.38 -16.79
C THR A 23 31.39 -9.91 -18.01
N ASP A 24 32.05 -9.66 -19.14
CA ASP A 24 31.40 -9.17 -20.38
C ASP A 24 31.01 -10.31 -21.33
N VAL A 25 30.18 -11.23 -20.88
CA VAL A 25 29.83 -12.45 -21.66
C VAL A 25 29.32 -12.16 -23.08
N PHE A 26 28.72 -10.99 -23.32
CA PHE A 26 28.19 -10.60 -24.62
C PHE A 26 29.26 -10.22 -25.63
N SER A 27 30.48 -9.83 -25.23
CA SER A 27 31.58 -9.64 -26.19
C SER A 27 32.22 -10.94 -26.65
N LEU A 28 31.86 -12.07 -26.03
CA LEU A 28 32.32 -13.41 -26.43
C LEU A 28 31.22 -14.24 -27.08
N LEU A 29 30.12 -14.45 -26.36
CA LEU A 29 29.01 -15.31 -26.75
C LEU A 29 28.13 -14.63 -27.79
N GLY A 30 27.41 -15.44 -28.57
CA GLY A 30 26.57 -14.95 -29.66
C GLY A 30 27.34 -14.78 -30.97
N MET A 31 26.77 -13.98 -31.87
CA MET A 31 27.32 -13.72 -33.21
C MET A 31 28.18 -12.46 -33.23
N HIS A 32 29.42 -12.60 -33.66
CA HIS A 32 30.40 -11.50 -33.72
C HIS A 32 31.03 -11.36 -35.10
N SER A 33 31.48 -10.15 -35.40
CA SER A 33 32.34 -9.88 -36.55
C SER A 33 33.75 -10.45 -36.32
N ALA A 34 34.32 -11.11 -37.32
CA ALA A 34 35.66 -11.69 -37.28
C ALA A 34 36.45 -11.36 -38.55
N ASN A 35 37.78 -11.56 -38.52
CA ASN A 35 38.69 -11.31 -39.65
C ASN A 35 38.53 -9.89 -40.25
N ASP A 36 38.60 -8.85 -39.42
CA ASP A 36 38.40 -7.44 -39.81
C ASP A 36 37.07 -7.19 -40.55
N GLY A 37 35.99 -7.86 -40.15
CA GLY A 37 34.67 -7.71 -40.78
C GLY A 37 34.45 -8.56 -42.03
N LYS A 38 35.35 -9.50 -42.33
CA LYS A 38 35.24 -10.38 -43.51
C LYS A 38 34.55 -11.71 -43.23
N ALA A 39 34.24 -12.01 -41.96
CA ALA A 39 33.50 -13.19 -41.56
C ALA A 39 32.64 -12.91 -40.31
N LEU A 40 31.71 -13.82 -40.04
CA LEU A 40 30.98 -13.89 -38.77
C LEU A 40 31.43 -15.14 -38.03
N ILE A 41 31.52 -15.04 -36.71
CA ILE A 41 31.76 -16.15 -35.79
C ILE A 41 30.57 -16.27 -34.84
N VAL A 42 30.18 -17.49 -34.50
CA VAL A 42 29.22 -17.76 -33.42
C VAL A 42 29.95 -18.53 -32.32
N ARG A 43 29.71 -18.13 -31.07
CA ARG A 43 30.21 -18.84 -29.88
C ARG A 43 29.07 -19.09 -28.91
N CYS A 44 29.00 -20.29 -28.35
CA CYS A 44 27.99 -20.65 -27.37
C CYS A 44 28.54 -21.64 -26.35
N PHE A 45 27.91 -21.68 -25.17
CA PHE A 45 28.32 -22.56 -24.08
C PHE A 45 27.14 -23.43 -23.64
N PHE A 46 27.22 -24.74 -23.92
CA PHE A 46 26.22 -25.73 -23.57
C PHE A 46 26.90 -26.97 -22.97
N ARG A 47 26.88 -27.05 -21.63
CA ARG A 47 27.42 -28.21 -20.89
C ARG A 47 26.77 -29.51 -21.37
N ASN A 48 27.57 -30.56 -21.56
CA ASN A 48 27.13 -31.90 -21.98
C ASN A 48 26.52 -32.02 -23.39
N ALA A 49 26.55 -30.96 -24.20
CA ALA A 49 26.14 -31.07 -25.61
C ALA A 49 27.16 -31.88 -26.41
N LEU A 50 26.66 -32.66 -27.38
CA LEU A 50 27.46 -33.47 -28.31
C LEU A 50 27.89 -32.64 -29.53
N SER A 51 26.97 -31.85 -30.08
CA SER A 51 27.22 -30.96 -31.22
C SER A 51 26.25 -29.78 -31.23
N VAL A 52 26.65 -28.68 -31.88
CA VAL A 52 25.81 -27.50 -32.06
C VAL A 52 25.84 -27.06 -33.52
N ASP A 53 24.66 -26.92 -34.12
CA ASP A 53 24.48 -26.38 -35.47
C ASP A 53 23.82 -24.99 -35.42
N VAL A 54 24.28 -24.08 -36.27
CA VAL A 54 23.67 -22.75 -36.46
C VAL A 54 22.64 -22.83 -37.58
N ILE A 55 21.38 -22.58 -37.27
CA ILE A 55 20.25 -22.65 -38.21
C ILE A 55 19.68 -21.24 -38.41
N SER A 56 19.48 -20.80 -39.65
CA SER A 56 18.83 -19.51 -39.91
C SER A 56 17.33 -19.60 -39.65
N ILE A 57 16.80 -18.69 -38.84
CA ILE A 57 15.35 -18.63 -38.54
C ILE A 57 14.54 -18.28 -39.80
N LYS A 58 15.11 -17.50 -40.72
CA LYS A 58 14.42 -17.02 -41.92
C LYS A 58 14.01 -18.14 -42.88
N ASP A 59 14.87 -19.13 -43.10
CA ASP A 59 14.67 -20.18 -44.10
C ASP A 59 14.85 -21.61 -43.57
N GLY A 60 15.12 -21.77 -42.27
CA GLY A 60 15.30 -23.06 -41.60
C GLY A 60 16.57 -23.82 -42.02
N ARG A 61 17.49 -23.18 -42.76
CA ARG A 61 18.68 -23.87 -43.29
C ARG A 61 19.81 -23.87 -42.27
N LYS A 62 20.50 -25.01 -42.20
CA LYS A 62 21.79 -25.14 -41.51
C LYS A 62 22.84 -24.27 -42.21
N VAL A 63 23.41 -23.33 -41.46
CA VAL A 63 24.42 -22.38 -41.91
C VAL A 63 25.83 -22.91 -41.64
N ALA A 64 26.06 -23.48 -40.45
CA ALA A 64 27.35 -24.04 -40.03
C ALA A 64 27.17 -25.07 -38.91
N SER A 65 28.16 -25.95 -38.75
CA SER A 65 28.38 -26.73 -37.52
C SER A 65 29.50 -26.06 -36.73
N LEU A 66 29.33 -25.95 -35.41
CA LEU A 66 30.34 -25.38 -34.54
C LEU A 66 31.34 -26.45 -34.08
N ASP A 67 32.61 -26.07 -33.98
CA ASP A 67 33.64 -26.94 -33.42
C ASP A 67 33.46 -27.02 -31.90
N LYS A 68 33.61 -28.24 -31.36
CA LYS A 68 33.70 -28.45 -29.91
C LYS A 68 35.07 -27.97 -29.44
N VAL A 69 35.11 -26.79 -28.84
CA VAL A 69 36.34 -26.10 -28.40
C VAL A 69 36.95 -26.80 -27.19
N ASN A 70 36.11 -27.36 -26.31
CA ASN A 70 36.56 -28.17 -25.18
C ASN A 70 35.49 -29.18 -24.71
N GLU A 71 35.88 -30.12 -23.85
CA GLU A 71 34.98 -31.12 -23.27
C GLU A 71 33.95 -30.55 -22.28
N GLN A 72 34.13 -29.32 -21.81
CA GLN A 72 33.19 -28.67 -20.90
C GLN A 72 31.94 -28.11 -21.60
N GLY A 73 31.89 -28.13 -22.93
CA GLY A 73 30.72 -27.72 -23.71
C GLY A 73 30.82 -26.34 -24.33
N LEU A 74 32.03 -25.80 -24.52
CA LEU A 74 32.24 -24.58 -25.30
C LEU A 74 32.29 -24.92 -26.79
N PHE A 75 31.50 -24.20 -27.60
CA PHE A 75 31.44 -24.38 -29.05
C PHE A 75 31.67 -23.06 -29.77
N ALA A 76 32.40 -23.09 -30.88
CA ALA A 76 32.63 -21.92 -31.72
C ALA A 76 32.89 -22.29 -33.18
N GLY A 77 32.55 -21.40 -34.10
CA GLY A 77 32.76 -21.66 -35.53
C GLY A 77 32.47 -20.45 -36.40
N THR A 78 33.19 -20.35 -37.52
CA THR A 78 32.98 -19.28 -38.52
C THR A 78 31.84 -19.63 -39.49
N LEU A 79 31.01 -18.66 -39.83
CA LEU A 79 29.85 -18.82 -40.72
C LEU A 79 30.22 -18.63 -42.20
N GLY A 80 31.38 -19.18 -42.61
CA GLY A 80 31.94 -19.01 -43.95
C GLY A 80 32.25 -17.55 -44.28
N ARG A 81 31.86 -17.09 -45.48
CA ARG A 81 32.08 -15.70 -45.96
C ARG A 81 30.92 -14.73 -45.62
N ARG A 82 30.02 -15.11 -44.72
CA ARG A 82 28.93 -14.22 -44.30
C ARG A 82 29.49 -13.07 -43.49
N VAL A 83 29.01 -11.86 -43.76
CA VAL A 83 29.44 -10.62 -43.07
C VAL A 83 28.27 -9.80 -42.51
N LYS A 84 27.03 -10.14 -42.90
CA LYS A 84 25.82 -9.47 -42.41
C LYS A 84 25.16 -10.32 -41.32
N PRO A 85 24.99 -9.80 -40.10
CA PRO A 85 24.25 -10.49 -39.04
C PRO A 85 22.83 -10.86 -39.49
N PHE A 86 22.30 -11.94 -38.92
CA PHE A 86 20.97 -12.45 -39.20
C PHE A 86 20.48 -13.26 -38.00
N LEU A 87 19.15 -13.35 -37.83
CA LEU A 87 18.54 -14.14 -36.77
C LEU A 87 18.74 -15.64 -36.98
N TYR A 88 19.16 -16.31 -35.91
CA TYR A 88 19.46 -17.75 -35.90
C TYR A 88 18.98 -18.43 -34.63
N LEU A 89 18.84 -19.74 -34.72
CA LEU A 89 18.74 -20.64 -33.57
C LEU A 89 19.92 -21.61 -33.57
N LEU A 90 20.24 -22.09 -32.39
CA LEU A 90 21.24 -23.12 -32.11
C LEU A 90 20.51 -24.44 -31.94
N ARG A 91 20.77 -25.37 -32.84
CA ARG A 91 20.31 -26.75 -32.75
C ARG A 91 21.34 -27.54 -31.98
N VAL A 92 21.02 -27.83 -30.72
CA VAL A 92 21.92 -28.45 -29.74
C VAL A 92 21.53 -29.91 -29.58
N GLU A 93 22.46 -30.80 -29.86
CA GLU A 93 22.28 -32.24 -29.66
C GLU A 93 22.82 -32.68 -28.30
N TYR A 94 21.99 -33.36 -27.53
CA TYR A 94 22.32 -34.00 -26.26
C TYR A 94 22.18 -35.53 -26.39
N PRO A 95 22.71 -36.31 -25.43
CA PRO A 95 22.62 -37.78 -25.50
C PRO A 95 21.20 -38.35 -25.60
N LEU A 96 20.19 -37.61 -25.12
CA LEU A 96 18.80 -38.09 -25.04
C LEU A 96 17.79 -37.20 -25.78
N CYS A 97 18.19 -36.02 -26.29
CA CYS A 97 17.29 -35.10 -26.95
C CYS A 97 18.04 -34.10 -27.84
N GLN A 98 17.29 -33.47 -28.74
CA GLN A 98 17.73 -32.32 -29.54
C GLN A 98 16.88 -31.11 -29.15
N LEU A 99 17.52 -29.95 -28.96
CA LEU A 99 16.83 -28.70 -28.63
C LEU A 99 17.16 -27.62 -29.68
N ASP A 100 16.14 -26.91 -30.14
CA ASP A 100 16.30 -25.69 -30.94
C ASP A 100 16.16 -24.48 -30.02
N ILE A 101 17.26 -23.76 -29.81
CA ILE A 101 17.35 -22.64 -28.87
C ILE A 101 17.61 -21.35 -29.64
N VAL A 102 16.75 -20.36 -29.52
CA VAL A 102 17.07 -19.01 -30.01
C VAL A 102 18.13 -18.43 -29.08
N ASP A 103 19.32 -18.15 -29.61
CA ASP A 103 20.47 -17.70 -28.82
C ASP A 103 20.17 -16.34 -28.16
N PRO A 104 20.10 -16.22 -26.82
CA PRO A 104 19.81 -14.96 -26.16
C PRO A 104 20.95 -13.94 -26.30
N TYR A 105 22.18 -14.38 -26.58
CA TYR A 105 23.34 -13.50 -26.73
C TYR A 105 23.43 -12.84 -28.11
N GLN A 106 22.45 -13.07 -29.00
CA GLN A 106 22.37 -12.41 -30.30
C GLN A 106 21.63 -11.05 -30.27
N PHE A 107 20.93 -10.73 -29.17
CA PHE A 107 20.10 -9.53 -29.07
C PHE A 107 20.86 -8.34 -28.46
N ASP A 108 20.62 -7.16 -29.00
CA ASP A 108 21.14 -5.89 -28.47
C ASP A 108 20.46 -5.51 -27.14
N SER A 109 21.00 -4.47 -26.50
CA SER A 109 20.45 -3.95 -25.24
C SER A 109 19.04 -3.41 -25.50
N LEU A 110 18.12 -3.64 -24.56
CA LEU A 110 16.77 -3.08 -24.63
C LEU A 110 16.57 -1.86 -23.73
N LEU A 111 17.62 -1.45 -23.00
CA LEU A 111 17.56 -0.29 -22.12
C LEU A 111 17.64 1.02 -22.92
N ASN A 112 16.79 1.97 -22.53
CA ASN A 112 16.82 3.34 -23.01
C ASN A 112 17.72 4.20 -22.10
N SER A 113 18.55 5.07 -22.69
CA SER A 113 19.44 5.96 -21.95
C SER A 113 18.71 6.93 -21.01
N ASP A 114 17.52 7.41 -21.39
CA ASP A 114 16.73 8.35 -20.60
C ASP A 114 16.15 7.65 -19.37
N ASP A 115 15.65 6.43 -19.53
CA ASP A 115 15.13 5.61 -18.42
C ASP A 115 16.23 5.31 -17.39
N ILE A 116 17.42 4.93 -17.88
CA ILE A 116 18.61 4.71 -17.05
C ILE A 116 18.97 5.99 -16.27
N TYR A 117 18.98 7.14 -16.96
CA TYR A 117 19.34 8.41 -16.34
C TYR A 117 18.36 8.79 -15.24
N LEU A 118 17.05 8.73 -15.51
CA LEU A 118 16.01 9.05 -14.53
C LEU A 118 16.05 8.10 -13.33
N PHE A 119 16.34 6.81 -13.57
CA PHE A 119 16.47 5.83 -12.50
C PHE A 119 17.62 6.18 -11.55
N GLY A 120 18.80 6.46 -12.11
CA GLY A 120 19.99 6.88 -11.34
C GLY A 120 19.82 8.22 -10.62
N GLU A 121 19.14 9.18 -11.23
CA GLU A 121 18.92 10.52 -10.65
C GLU A 121 17.90 10.49 -9.49
N GLY A 122 16.95 9.56 -9.54
CA GLY A 122 15.96 9.36 -8.47
C GLY A 122 14.55 9.85 -8.80
N SER A 123 14.23 10.03 -10.08
CA SER A 123 12.95 10.54 -10.57
C SER A 123 12.21 9.59 -11.52
N ALA A 124 12.65 8.33 -11.64
CA ALA A 124 11.95 7.35 -12.47
C ALA A 124 10.60 6.95 -11.84
N GLU A 125 9.50 7.38 -12.46
CA GLU A 125 8.12 7.03 -12.05
C GLU A 125 7.64 5.68 -12.60
N ARG A 126 8.37 5.10 -13.56
CA ARG A 126 7.97 3.91 -14.33
C ARG A 126 9.11 2.89 -14.44
N ALA A 127 9.92 2.78 -13.40
CA ALA A 127 11.05 1.86 -13.40
C ALA A 127 10.62 0.40 -13.60
N TYR A 128 9.40 0.03 -13.17
CA TYR A 128 8.81 -1.30 -13.37
C TYR A 128 8.55 -1.66 -14.84
N GLU A 129 8.51 -0.68 -15.76
CA GLU A 129 8.30 -0.98 -17.18
C GLU A 129 9.56 -1.56 -17.83
N PHE A 130 10.76 -1.40 -17.25
CA PHE A 130 12.01 -1.91 -17.79
C PHE A 130 12.86 -2.72 -16.80
N LEU A 131 12.71 -2.52 -15.49
CA LEU A 131 13.25 -3.41 -14.47
C LEU A 131 12.27 -4.54 -14.17
N GLY A 132 12.80 -5.66 -13.71
CA GLY A 132 12.04 -6.89 -13.45
C GLY A 132 11.92 -7.78 -14.68
N ALA A 133 10.87 -8.58 -14.76
CA ALA A 133 10.53 -9.42 -15.91
C ALA A 133 9.44 -8.78 -16.77
N ASN A 134 9.82 -8.27 -17.95
CA ASN A 134 8.92 -7.56 -18.85
C ASN A 134 8.77 -8.28 -20.20
N TRP A 135 7.53 -8.52 -20.63
CA TRP A 135 7.28 -9.01 -21.99
C TRP A 135 7.75 -7.99 -23.03
N ARG A 136 8.54 -8.46 -24.00
CA ARG A 136 9.11 -7.65 -25.07
C ARG A 136 9.12 -8.40 -26.39
N GLN A 137 9.05 -7.63 -27.47
CA GLN A 137 9.27 -8.15 -28.82
C GLN A 137 10.44 -7.39 -29.46
N THR A 138 11.46 -8.11 -29.90
CA THR A 138 12.62 -7.53 -30.59
C THR A 138 12.99 -8.36 -31.81
N GLN A 139 13.26 -7.69 -32.93
CA GLN A 139 13.56 -8.31 -34.22
C GLN A 139 12.52 -9.37 -34.67
N GLY A 140 11.26 -9.24 -34.23
CA GLY A 140 10.18 -10.20 -34.55
C GLY A 140 10.14 -11.44 -33.64
N VAL A 141 11.02 -11.55 -32.64
CA VAL A 141 11.03 -12.60 -31.62
C VAL A 141 10.40 -12.05 -30.34
N GLU A 142 9.45 -12.78 -29.78
CA GLU A 142 8.85 -12.48 -28.49
C GLU A 142 9.61 -13.20 -27.36
N GLY A 143 9.73 -12.54 -26.22
CA GLY A 143 10.39 -13.09 -25.04
C GLY A 143 10.23 -12.19 -23.82
N VAL A 144 11.01 -12.49 -22.79
CA VAL A 144 11.02 -11.72 -21.55
C VAL A 144 12.35 -11.00 -21.43
N HIS A 145 12.28 -9.69 -21.22
CA HIS A 145 13.40 -8.86 -20.82
C HIS A 145 13.50 -8.88 -19.30
N PHE A 146 14.55 -9.50 -18.80
CA PHE A 146 14.90 -9.47 -17.38
C PHE A 146 15.88 -8.35 -17.15
N CYS A 147 15.64 -7.48 -16.17
CA CYS A 147 16.60 -6.47 -15.75
C CYS A 147 16.60 -6.26 -14.23
N VAL A 148 17.78 -6.15 -13.63
CA VAL A 148 17.96 -5.98 -12.19
C VAL A 148 19.10 -5.03 -11.86
N TRP A 149 18.92 -4.23 -10.82
CA TRP A 149 19.94 -3.33 -10.31
C TRP A 149 20.81 -4.05 -9.26
N ALA A 150 22.10 -4.23 -9.58
CA ALA A 150 23.07 -4.90 -8.72
C ALA A 150 24.50 -4.41 -9.04
N PRO A 151 24.81 -3.12 -8.78
CA PRO A 151 26.04 -2.47 -9.24
C PRO A 151 27.32 -3.15 -8.77
N ASN A 152 27.31 -3.71 -7.55
CA ASN A 152 28.49 -4.30 -6.93
C ASN A 152 28.59 -5.81 -7.15
N ALA A 153 27.59 -6.44 -7.79
CA ALA A 153 27.68 -7.85 -8.11
C ALA A 153 28.83 -8.11 -9.08
N LYS A 154 29.52 -9.23 -8.90
CA LYS A 154 30.58 -9.68 -9.81
C LYS A 154 29.98 -10.36 -11.04
N ARG A 155 28.85 -11.04 -10.88
CA ARG A 155 28.11 -11.72 -11.93
C ARG A 155 26.65 -11.84 -11.51
N VAL A 156 25.74 -11.65 -12.46
CA VAL A 156 24.32 -11.94 -12.29
C VAL A 156 23.86 -12.87 -13.40
N SER A 157 23.08 -13.89 -13.05
CA SER A 157 22.40 -14.78 -13.97
C SER A 157 20.91 -14.84 -13.64
N VAL A 158 20.07 -14.98 -14.67
CA VAL A 158 18.65 -15.33 -14.45
C VAL A 158 18.50 -16.85 -14.43
N VAL A 159 17.89 -17.38 -13.38
CA VAL A 159 17.66 -18.82 -13.16
C VAL A 159 16.18 -19.08 -12.98
N GLY A 160 15.69 -20.20 -13.51
CA GLY A 160 14.28 -20.53 -13.43
C GLY A 160 13.92 -21.83 -14.14
N ASP A 161 12.63 -22.07 -14.30
CA ASP A 161 12.11 -23.30 -14.91
C ASP A 161 12.68 -23.54 -16.32
N PHE A 162 12.79 -22.47 -17.11
CA PHE A 162 13.28 -22.48 -18.49
C PHE A 162 14.75 -22.88 -18.66
N ASN A 163 15.55 -22.90 -17.58
CA ASN A 163 16.94 -23.34 -17.63
C ASN A 163 17.29 -24.36 -16.55
N HIS A 164 16.28 -24.97 -15.93
CA HIS A 164 16.43 -25.93 -14.83
C HIS A 164 17.27 -25.37 -13.67
N TRP A 165 17.11 -24.07 -13.39
CA TRP A 165 17.81 -23.38 -12.30
C TRP A 165 19.35 -23.40 -12.42
N ASP A 166 19.89 -23.52 -13.64
CA ASP A 166 21.33 -23.52 -13.93
C ASP A 166 21.87 -22.10 -14.15
N ASP A 167 22.66 -21.62 -13.18
CA ASP A 167 23.25 -20.27 -13.15
C ASP A 167 24.28 -20.00 -14.25
N THR A 168 24.72 -21.02 -14.99
CA THR A 168 25.77 -20.89 -15.99
C THR A 168 25.24 -20.67 -17.41
N ARG A 169 23.92 -20.83 -17.63
CA ARG A 169 23.31 -20.75 -18.96
C ARG A 169 22.95 -19.33 -19.39
N HIS A 170 22.39 -18.54 -18.48
CA HIS A 170 21.79 -17.24 -18.78
C HIS A 170 22.42 -16.14 -17.93
N VAL A 171 23.73 -15.92 -18.14
CA VAL A 171 24.49 -14.82 -17.53
C VAL A 171 24.05 -13.50 -18.19
N MET A 172 23.77 -12.49 -17.36
CA MET A 172 23.22 -11.21 -17.80
C MET A 172 24.32 -10.24 -18.25
N ARG A 173 23.97 -9.29 -19.11
CA ARG A 173 24.85 -8.19 -19.55
C ARG A 173 24.97 -7.15 -18.44
N GLN A 174 26.18 -6.79 -18.05
CA GLN A 174 26.41 -5.68 -17.12
C GLN A 174 26.52 -4.34 -17.84
N HIS A 175 25.79 -3.34 -17.35
CA HIS A 175 25.92 -1.94 -17.74
C HIS A 175 26.68 -1.17 -16.66
N ILE A 176 28.02 -1.16 -16.78
CA ILE A 176 28.93 -0.67 -15.71
C ILE A 176 28.58 0.75 -15.23
N ALA A 177 28.18 1.65 -16.13
CA ALA A 177 27.94 3.05 -15.79
C ALA A 177 26.74 3.28 -14.84
N ASN A 178 25.80 2.34 -14.78
CA ASN A 178 24.55 2.47 -14.00
C ASN A 178 24.25 1.26 -13.10
N GLY A 179 25.06 0.19 -13.18
CA GLY A 179 24.93 -0.98 -12.32
C GLY A 179 23.75 -1.90 -12.64
N LEU A 180 23.11 -1.72 -13.79
CA LEU A 180 22.03 -2.59 -14.26
C LEU A 180 22.58 -3.84 -14.94
N TRP A 181 21.89 -4.94 -14.73
CA TRP A 181 22.11 -6.20 -15.42
C TRP A 181 20.88 -6.51 -16.25
N GLU A 182 21.03 -6.93 -17.51
CA GLU A 182 19.87 -7.31 -18.34
C GLU A 182 20.11 -8.56 -19.19
N LEU A 183 19.01 -9.22 -19.57
CA LEU A 183 19.00 -10.27 -20.57
C LEU A 183 17.62 -10.35 -21.23
N PHE A 184 17.58 -10.34 -22.58
CA PHE A 184 16.37 -10.73 -23.30
C PHE A 184 16.41 -12.24 -23.57
N LEU A 185 15.39 -12.95 -23.07
CA LEU A 185 15.29 -14.39 -23.20
C LEU A 185 14.03 -14.78 -24.00
N PRO A 186 14.19 -15.32 -25.22
CA PRO A 186 13.09 -15.85 -26.01
C PRO A 186 12.45 -17.08 -25.38
N ASN A 187 11.20 -17.37 -25.78
CA ASN A 187 10.49 -18.62 -25.49
C ASN A 187 10.34 -18.95 -23.98
N VAL A 188 10.37 -17.93 -23.12
CA VAL A 188 9.98 -18.09 -21.70
C VAL A 188 8.46 -18.20 -21.63
N ALA A 189 7.96 -19.15 -20.84
CA ALA A 189 6.53 -19.32 -20.62
C ALA A 189 5.98 -18.29 -19.62
N GLU A 190 4.73 -17.87 -19.81
CA GLU A 190 3.99 -17.16 -18.76
C GLU A 190 3.84 -18.05 -17.53
N GLY A 191 3.89 -17.46 -16.34
CA GLY A 191 3.87 -18.22 -15.09
C GLY A 191 5.15 -18.98 -14.76
N ALA A 192 6.22 -18.88 -15.58
CA ALA A 192 7.49 -19.50 -15.26
C ALA A 192 8.10 -18.89 -13.99
N HIS A 193 8.61 -19.74 -13.10
CA HIS A 193 9.30 -19.31 -11.90
C HIS A 193 10.72 -18.89 -12.24
N TYR A 194 11.19 -17.81 -11.62
CA TYR A 194 12.56 -17.33 -11.78
C TYR A 194 13.08 -16.61 -10.54
N LYS A 195 14.41 -16.49 -10.49
CA LYS A 195 15.18 -15.69 -9.53
C LYS A 195 16.44 -15.17 -10.21
N PHE A 196 17.15 -14.28 -9.51
CA PHE A 196 18.51 -13.90 -9.87
C PHE A 196 19.53 -14.67 -9.03
N ASP A 197 20.51 -15.29 -9.68
CA ASP A 197 21.73 -15.81 -9.04
C ASP A 197 22.82 -14.75 -9.10
N LEU A 198 23.31 -14.33 -7.95
CA LEU A 198 24.33 -13.30 -7.80
C LEU A 198 25.61 -13.92 -7.24
N VAL A 199 26.74 -13.58 -7.86
CA VAL A 199 28.06 -13.80 -7.29
C VAL A 199 28.57 -12.46 -6.76
N TYR A 200 28.83 -12.39 -5.46
CA TYR A 200 29.36 -11.20 -4.81
C TYR A 200 30.87 -11.04 -5.08
N GLN A 201 31.44 -9.88 -4.74
CA GLN A 201 32.87 -9.62 -4.94
C GLN A 201 33.78 -10.57 -4.16
N ASN A 202 33.34 -11.06 -2.99
CA ASN A 202 34.04 -12.07 -2.20
C ASN A 202 33.96 -13.49 -2.79
N GLY A 203 33.19 -13.69 -3.88
CA GLY A 203 32.99 -14.98 -4.54
C GLY A 203 31.85 -15.82 -3.96
N GLU A 204 31.17 -15.36 -2.91
CA GLU A 204 29.96 -16.02 -2.41
C GLU A 204 28.82 -15.93 -3.42
N ARG A 205 27.98 -16.96 -3.42
CA ARG A 205 26.82 -17.08 -4.31
C ARG A 205 25.54 -17.01 -3.50
N HIS A 206 24.60 -16.19 -3.98
CA HIS A 206 23.30 -15.98 -3.35
C HIS A 206 22.22 -15.96 -4.42
N THR A 207 21.03 -16.47 -4.09
CA THR A 207 19.87 -16.40 -4.98
C THR A 207 18.84 -15.45 -4.38
N LYS A 208 18.38 -14.48 -5.17
CA LYS A 208 17.47 -13.41 -4.76
C LYS A 208 16.18 -13.46 -5.57
N SER A 209 15.07 -13.20 -4.90
CA SER A 209 13.81 -12.84 -5.56
C SER A 209 13.99 -11.52 -6.28
N ASP A 210 13.25 -11.31 -7.36
CA ASP A 210 13.29 -10.06 -8.12
C ASP A 210 12.64 -8.92 -7.31
N PRO A 211 13.38 -7.82 -7.00
CA PRO A 211 12.83 -6.65 -6.31
C PRO A 211 11.61 -6.03 -7.02
N MET A 212 11.54 -6.21 -8.34
CA MET A 212 10.54 -5.63 -9.23
C MET A 212 9.54 -6.68 -9.72
N ALA A 213 9.47 -7.84 -9.05
CA ALA A 213 8.50 -8.87 -9.37
C ALA A 213 7.07 -8.32 -9.28
N THR A 214 6.29 -8.49 -10.34
CA THR A 214 4.85 -8.16 -10.36
C THR A 214 3.98 -9.35 -9.95
N GLN A 215 4.59 -10.53 -9.83
CA GLN A 215 3.97 -11.74 -9.29
C GLN A 215 5.02 -12.59 -8.58
N MET A 216 4.64 -13.24 -7.49
CA MET A 216 5.52 -14.10 -6.69
C MET A 216 4.78 -15.35 -6.22
N GLU A 217 5.53 -16.41 -5.90
CA GLU A 217 4.97 -17.57 -5.20
C GLU A 217 4.50 -17.20 -3.78
N CYS A 218 3.48 -17.90 -3.29
CA CYS A 218 3.08 -17.79 -1.90
C CYS A 218 4.16 -18.36 -0.97
N ALA A 219 4.37 -17.71 0.18
CA ALA A 219 5.22 -18.24 1.25
C ALA A 219 4.82 -19.69 1.63
N PRO A 220 5.78 -20.58 1.97
CA PRO A 220 7.21 -20.31 2.20
C PRO A 220 8.08 -20.35 0.92
N HIS A 221 7.47 -20.55 -0.25
CA HIS A 221 8.17 -20.39 -1.52
C HIS A 221 8.46 -18.90 -1.78
N ASN A 222 9.41 -18.63 -2.68
CA ASN A 222 9.95 -17.28 -2.86
C ASN A 222 10.52 -17.02 -4.25
N ALA A 223 10.17 -17.80 -5.27
CA ALA A 223 10.46 -17.40 -6.64
C ALA A 223 9.55 -16.25 -7.07
N SER A 224 10.10 -15.39 -7.91
CA SER A 224 9.32 -14.48 -8.71
C SER A 224 8.70 -15.24 -9.88
N ILE A 225 7.57 -14.76 -10.39
CA ILE A 225 6.81 -15.42 -11.44
C ILE A 225 6.74 -14.48 -12.65
N VAL A 226 7.03 -14.99 -13.84
CA VAL A 226 6.86 -14.23 -15.08
C VAL A 226 5.37 -13.89 -15.24
N PRO A 227 4.99 -12.60 -15.37
CA PRO A 227 3.60 -12.20 -15.32
C PRO A 227 2.77 -12.79 -16.45
N GLN A 228 1.47 -12.96 -16.19
CA GLN A 228 0.49 -13.33 -17.22
C GLN A 228 0.45 -12.28 -18.33
N LYS A 229 0.27 -12.70 -19.59
CA LYS A 229 0.09 -11.77 -20.72
C LYS A 229 -1.30 -11.14 -20.76
N ALA A 230 -2.27 -11.78 -20.14
CA ALA A 230 -3.63 -11.28 -20.08
C ALA A 230 -3.71 -10.03 -19.19
N HIS A 231 -4.39 -9.00 -19.68
CA HIS A 231 -4.62 -7.75 -18.95
C HIS A 231 -6.10 -7.60 -18.63
N HIS A 232 -6.40 -7.18 -17.39
CA HIS A 232 -7.74 -6.73 -17.01
C HIS A 232 -8.22 -5.56 -17.86
N SER A 233 -9.51 -5.56 -18.22
CA SER A 233 -10.16 -4.48 -18.96
C SER A 233 -11.04 -3.67 -18.01
N TRP A 234 -10.59 -2.46 -17.67
CA TRP A 234 -11.26 -1.55 -16.73
C TRP A 234 -12.60 -1.00 -17.24
N ASN A 235 -13.58 -0.87 -16.33
CA ASN A 235 -14.88 -0.25 -16.60
C ASN A 235 -15.21 0.92 -15.65
N ASP A 236 -14.18 1.59 -15.13
CA ASP A 236 -14.27 2.60 -14.07
C ASP A 236 -14.04 4.04 -14.54
N THR A 237 -14.06 4.31 -15.86
CA THR A 237 -13.76 5.64 -16.42
C THR A 237 -14.60 6.77 -15.80
N ALA A 238 -15.88 6.49 -15.48
CA ALA A 238 -16.75 7.45 -14.81
C ALA A 238 -16.28 7.78 -13.39
N TRP A 239 -15.79 6.77 -12.64
CA TRP A 239 -15.20 6.96 -11.32
C TRP A 239 -13.91 7.77 -11.41
N MET A 240 -12.99 7.39 -12.29
CA MET A 240 -11.70 8.08 -12.45
C MET A 240 -11.87 9.56 -12.79
N SER A 241 -12.87 9.88 -13.63
CA SER A 241 -13.25 11.27 -13.96
C SER A 241 -13.83 12.02 -12.76
N LYS A 242 -14.71 11.36 -11.98
CA LYS A 242 -15.29 11.93 -10.76
C LYS A 242 -14.21 12.19 -9.71
N ARG A 243 -13.31 11.23 -9.47
CA ARG A 243 -12.18 11.35 -8.55
C ARG A 243 -11.32 12.57 -8.87
N ALA A 244 -10.90 12.71 -10.12
CA ALA A 244 -10.09 13.85 -10.57
C ALA A 244 -10.76 15.22 -10.34
N ALA A 245 -12.10 15.28 -10.34
CA ALA A 245 -12.87 16.50 -10.08
C ALA A 245 -13.27 16.69 -8.60
N THR A 246 -13.04 15.70 -7.74
CA THR A 246 -13.50 15.72 -6.35
C THR A 246 -12.44 16.31 -5.43
N ALA A 247 -12.82 17.37 -4.72
CA ALA A 247 -12.03 17.92 -3.62
C ALA A 247 -12.34 17.15 -2.33
N TRP A 248 -11.63 16.05 -2.07
CA TRP A 248 -11.94 15.15 -0.94
C TRP A 248 -11.93 15.82 0.44
N HIS A 249 -11.16 16.89 0.63
CA HIS A 249 -11.19 17.69 1.86
C HIS A 249 -12.56 18.33 2.12
N LYS A 250 -13.36 18.60 1.07
CA LYS A 250 -14.74 19.14 1.15
C LYS A 250 -15.82 18.09 0.88
N ALA A 251 -15.45 16.83 0.71
CA ALA A 251 -16.39 15.75 0.47
C ALA A 251 -16.48 14.84 1.71
N PRO A 252 -17.58 14.09 1.87
CA PRO A 252 -17.64 13.04 2.88
C PRO A 252 -16.60 11.96 2.57
N MET A 253 -15.76 11.66 3.56
CA MET A 253 -14.85 10.51 3.54
C MET A 253 -14.96 9.75 4.87
N SER A 254 -15.57 8.58 4.78
CA SER A 254 -15.66 7.56 5.83
C SER A 254 -15.10 6.25 5.26
N ALA A 255 -13.95 5.82 5.79
CA ALA A 255 -13.20 4.65 5.36
C ALA A 255 -13.44 3.45 6.29
N TYR A 256 -13.69 2.29 5.69
CA TYR A 256 -13.72 1.00 6.38
C TYR A 256 -12.36 0.33 6.18
N GLU A 257 -11.57 0.24 7.24
CA GLU A 257 -10.23 -0.37 7.20
C GLU A 257 -10.36 -1.90 7.31
N VAL A 258 -9.69 -2.63 6.41
CA VAL A 258 -9.89 -4.07 6.21
C VAL A 258 -8.56 -4.81 6.04
N HIS A 259 -8.36 -5.86 6.84
CA HIS A 259 -7.40 -6.92 6.55
C HIS A 259 -8.09 -8.05 5.76
N LEU A 260 -7.79 -8.17 4.47
CA LEU A 260 -8.48 -9.12 3.57
C LEU A 260 -8.42 -10.57 4.06
N GLY A 261 -7.30 -11.01 4.64
CA GLY A 261 -7.10 -12.39 5.09
C GLY A 261 -7.86 -12.79 6.37
N SER A 262 -8.52 -11.85 7.04
CA SER A 262 -9.22 -12.13 8.31
C SER A 262 -10.60 -11.46 8.42
N TRP A 263 -11.02 -10.66 7.44
CA TRP A 263 -12.39 -10.15 7.38
C TRP A 263 -13.40 -11.31 7.40
N ARG A 264 -13.25 -12.24 6.44
CA ARG A 264 -13.94 -13.53 6.38
C ARG A 264 -12.98 -14.58 5.85
N ARG A 265 -13.26 -15.83 6.20
CA ARG A 265 -12.58 -17.03 5.70
C ARG A 265 -13.61 -18.06 5.26
N LYS A 266 -13.23 -18.90 4.30
CA LYS A 266 -14.04 -20.02 3.78
C LYS A 266 -13.45 -21.36 4.22
N GLY A 267 -14.21 -22.43 3.97
CA GLY A 267 -13.91 -23.77 4.49
C GLY A 267 -14.66 -24.07 5.80
N GLU A 268 -14.80 -25.35 6.14
CA GLU A 268 -15.60 -25.78 7.30
C GLU A 268 -15.06 -25.24 8.63
N GLN A 269 -13.75 -24.97 8.70
CA GLN A 269 -13.08 -24.44 9.88
C GLN A 269 -12.50 -23.03 9.65
N GLY A 270 -12.85 -22.38 8.53
CA GLY A 270 -12.28 -21.09 8.15
C GLY A 270 -10.80 -21.17 7.80
N GLU A 271 -10.37 -22.29 7.22
CA GLU A 271 -8.97 -22.56 6.90
C GLU A 271 -8.49 -21.92 5.58
N GLN A 272 -9.40 -21.39 4.76
CA GLN A 272 -9.09 -20.79 3.47
C GLN A 272 -9.38 -19.30 3.45
N TYR A 273 -8.52 -18.55 2.77
CA TYR A 273 -8.77 -17.14 2.44
C TYR A 273 -9.92 -17.00 1.44
N LEU A 274 -10.60 -15.86 1.48
CA LEU A 274 -11.44 -15.42 0.37
C LEU A 274 -10.54 -14.97 -0.78
N ASP A 275 -10.91 -15.33 -2.00
CA ASP A 275 -10.28 -14.77 -3.19
C ASP A 275 -10.94 -13.43 -3.59
N TYR A 276 -10.37 -12.72 -4.56
CA TYR A 276 -10.89 -11.44 -5.00
C TYR A 276 -12.34 -11.53 -5.53
N GLN A 277 -12.75 -12.66 -6.12
CA GLN A 277 -14.13 -12.83 -6.58
C GLN A 277 -15.09 -12.94 -5.39
N ASP A 278 -14.73 -13.72 -4.37
CA ASP A 278 -15.50 -13.80 -3.13
C ASP A 278 -15.63 -12.40 -2.46
N LEU A 279 -14.54 -11.61 -2.46
CA LEU A 279 -14.52 -10.26 -1.89
C LEU A 279 -15.41 -9.29 -2.69
N ILE A 280 -15.45 -9.39 -4.02
CA ILE A 280 -16.38 -8.64 -4.86
C ILE A 280 -17.83 -8.94 -4.48
N GLU A 281 -18.16 -10.21 -4.25
CA GLU A 281 -19.52 -10.65 -3.96
C GLU A 281 -19.96 -10.35 -2.53
N GLN A 282 -19.03 -10.24 -1.58
CA GLN A 282 -19.35 -10.13 -0.15
C GLN A 282 -18.95 -8.81 0.49
N LEU A 283 -17.71 -8.34 0.29
CA LEU A 283 -17.19 -7.16 0.97
C LEU A 283 -17.78 -5.89 0.37
N ILE A 284 -17.80 -5.77 -0.97
CA ILE A 284 -18.29 -4.55 -1.64
C ILE A 284 -19.77 -4.27 -1.31
N PRO A 285 -20.70 -5.26 -1.40
CA PRO A 285 -22.08 -5.02 -1.01
C PRO A 285 -22.23 -4.68 0.48
N TYR A 286 -21.44 -5.31 1.36
CA TYR A 286 -21.45 -5.01 2.78
C TYR A 286 -21.05 -3.56 3.07
N VAL A 287 -19.91 -3.12 2.54
CA VAL A 287 -19.39 -1.74 2.70
C VAL A 287 -20.38 -0.72 2.16
N LYS A 288 -20.95 -1.00 0.98
CA LYS A 288 -21.99 -0.17 0.36
C LYS A 288 -23.24 -0.07 1.22
N GLU A 289 -23.70 -1.19 1.76
CA GLU A 289 -24.87 -1.22 2.64
C GLU A 289 -24.63 -0.44 3.94
N GLN A 290 -23.44 -0.57 4.54
CA GLN A 290 -23.05 0.18 5.73
C GLN A 290 -22.82 1.68 5.46
N GLY A 291 -22.83 2.11 4.20
CA GLY A 291 -22.71 3.52 3.82
C GLY A 291 -21.29 4.08 3.96
N PHE A 292 -20.25 3.24 4.00
CA PHE A 292 -18.89 3.73 3.89
C PHE A 292 -18.61 4.22 2.47
N THR A 293 -17.73 5.21 2.36
CA THR A 293 -17.35 5.83 1.07
C THR A 293 -16.09 5.24 0.49
N HIS A 294 -15.21 4.70 1.35
CA HIS A 294 -13.93 4.15 0.98
C HIS A 294 -13.67 2.83 1.72
N ILE A 295 -12.87 1.97 1.11
CA ILE A 295 -12.20 0.84 1.76
C ILE A 295 -10.72 1.23 1.90
N GLU A 296 -10.15 1.11 3.08
CA GLU A 296 -8.70 1.18 3.28
C GLU A 296 -8.19 -0.24 3.48
N LEU A 297 -7.39 -0.74 2.53
CA LEU A 297 -6.78 -2.05 2.63
C LEU A 297 -5.49 -1.94 3.43
N MET A 298 -5.37 -2.78 4.47
CA MET A 298 -4.06 -3.11 5.03
C MET A 298 -3.13 -3.67 3.93
N PRO A 299 -1.79 -3.68 4.13
CA PRO A 299 -0.86 -3.92 3.03
C PRO A 299 -1.12 -5.24 2.28
N ILE A 300 -1.11 -5.16 0.95
CA ILE A 300 -1.30 -6.31 0.05
C ILE A 300 -0.11 -6.59 -0.85
N SER A 301 1.02 -5.87 -0.70
CA SER A 301 2.29 -6.30 -1.32
C SER A 301 2.69 -7.67 -0.78
N GLU A 302 3.45 -8.49 -1.53
CA GLU A 302 3.79 -9.84 -1.09
C GLU A 302 4.70 -9.83 0.16
N PHE A 303 4.34 -10.64 1.16
CA PHE A 303 5.01 -10.73 2.47
C PHE A 303 5.15 -12.19 2.93
N PRO A 304 6.25 -12.54 3.61
CA PRO A 304 6.56 -13.93 3.94
C PRO A 304 5.77 -14.45 5.17
N PHE A 305 5.25 -13.55 6.02
CA PHE A 305 4.67 -13.91 7.31
C PHE A 305 3.34 -13.21 7.59
N ASP A 306 2.28 -13.98 7.77
CA ASP A 306 0.91 -13.49 8.02
C ASP A 306 0.79 -12.66 9.31
N GLY A 307 1.59 -12.97 10.33
CA GLY A 307 1.61 -12.21 11.59
C GLY A 307 2.23 -10.82 11.49
N SER A 308 2.84 -10.47 10.35
CA SER A 308 3.22 -9.07 10.06
C SER A 308 2.05 -8.20 9.59
N TRP A 309 0.90 -8.82 9.29
CA TRP A 309 -0.29 -8.20 8.71
C TRP A 309 -0.05 -7.48 7.37
N GLY A 310 1.10 -7.77 6.76
CA GLY A 310 1.57 -7.16 5.52
C GLY A 310 2.59 -6.03 5.69
N TYR A 311 2.86 -5.55 6.92
CA TYR A 311 3.82 -4.47 7.20
C TYR A 311 5.30 -4.86 7.07
N GLN A 312 5.60 -6.08 6.63
CA GLN A 312 6.96 -6.53 6.32
C GLN A 312 7.04 -7.14 4.91
N PRO A 313 6.84 -6.33 3.86
CA PRO A 313 6.82 -6.83 2.49
C PRO A 313 8.20 -7.25 2.03
N VAL A 314 8.24 -8.31 1.22
CA VAL A 314 9.42 -8.74 0.45
C VAL A 314 9.27 -8.47 -1.04
N GLY A 315 8.03 -8.45 -1.56
CA GLY A 315 7.70 -8.15 -2.95
C GLY A 315 6.85 -6.90 -3.07
N LEU A 316 7.47 -5.72 -3.06
CA LEU A 316 6.73 -4.44 -3.02
C LEU A 316 5.84 -4.21 -4.25
N TYR A 317 6.20 -4.78 -5.41
CA TYR A 317 5.48 -4.69 -6.69
C TYR A 317 4.51 -5.86 -6.96
N ALA A 318 4.53 -6.89 -6.13
CA ALA A 318 3.68 -8.05 -6.30
C ALA A 318 2.48 -7.96 -5.35
N PRO A 319 1.22 -7.93 -5.84
CA PRO A 319 0.08 -8.19 -4.96
C PRO A 319 0.19 -9.62 -4.42
N THR A 320 -0.15 -9.80 -3.16
CA THR A 320 -0.01 -11.09 -2.49
C THR A 320 -0.88 -12.16 -3.15
N HIS A 321 -0.30 -13.33 -3.38
CA HIS A 321 -1.00 -14.46 -4.01
C HIS A 321 -2.14 -15.02 -3.14
N ARG A 322 -2.22 -14.65 -1.85
CA ARG A 322 -3.20 -15.18 -0.88
C ARG A 322 -4.66 -15.06 -1.35
N PHE A 323 -4.98 -14.06 -2.17
CA PHE A 323 -6.35 -13.76 -2.59
C PHE A 323 -6.58 -13.93 -4.10
N GLY A 324 -5.56 -14.38 -4.85
CA GLY A 324 -5.60 -14.51 -6.31
C GLY A 324 -4.43 -13.80 -6.99
N ASP A 325 -4.59 -13.50 -8.27
CA ASP A 325 -3.57 -12.83 -9.07
C ASP A 325 -3.81 -11.31 -9.20
N ALA A 326 -2.89 -10.63 -9.88
CA ALA A 326 -2.99 -9.19 -10.12
C ALA A 326 -4.25 -8.79 -10.90
N ASN A 327 -4.75 -9.62 -11.82
CA ASN A 327 -5.98 -9.32 -12.56
C ASN A 327 -7.22 -9.43 -11.66
N GLY A 328 -7.23 -10.38 -10.72
CA GLY A 328 -8.26 -10.48 -9.67
C GLY A 328 -8.30 -9.21 -8.81
N LEU A 329 -7.14 -8.68 -8.41
CA LEU A 329 -7.08 -7.42 -7.67
C LEU A 329 -7.61 -6.24 -8.51
N LYS A 330 -7.20 -6.13 -9.79
CA LYS A 330 -7.72 -5.09 -10.70
C LYS A 330 -9.25 -5.19 -10.84
N ALA A 331 -9.79 -6.39 -10.95
CA ALA A 331 -11.24 -6.62 -10.99
C ALA A 331 -11.94 -6.21 -9.68
N PHE A 332 -11.33 -6.46 -8.52
CA PHE A 332 -11.86 -6.02 -7.22
C PHE A 332 -11.92 -4.48 -7.12
N VAL A 333 -10.84 -3.79 -7.51
CA VAL A 333 -10.81 -2.32 -7.53
C VAL A 333 -11.84 -1.75 -8.51
N ASP A 334 -11.93 -2.32 -9.72
CA ASP A 334 -12.93 -1.92 -10.74
C ASP A 334 -14.36 -2.07 -10.20
N ALA A 335 -14.65 -3.17 -9.51
CA ALA A 335 -15.95 -3.40 -8.88
C ALA A 335 -16.25 -2.39 -7.74
N CYS A 336 -15.25 -2.01 -6.94
CA CYS A 336 -15.39 -0.94 -5.95
C CYS A 336 -15.79 0.38 -6.61
N HIS A 337 -15.08 0.76 -7.67
CA HIS A 337 -15.34 1.98 -8.42
C HIS A 337 -16.73 2.01 -9.05
N GLN A 338 -17.16 0.90 -9.67
CA GLN A 338 -18.52 0.75 -10.20
C GLN A 338 -19.59 0.80 -9.10
N ALA A 339 -19.26 0.34 -7.90
CA ALA A 339 -20.13 0.46 -6.72
C ALA A 339 -20.17 1.88 -6.13
N GLY A 340 -19.25 2.77 -6.53
CA GLY A 340 -19.10 4.13 -6.02
C GLY A 340 -18.28 4.21 -4.74
N ILE A 341 -17.41 3.23 -4.48
CA ILE A 341 -16.55 3.11 -3.31
C ILE A 341 -15.12 3.36 -3.75
N GLY A 342 -14.44 4.28 -3.06
CA GLY A 342 -13.01 4.50 -3.29
C GLY A 342 -12.15 3.48 -2.56
N ILE A 343 -10.92 3.28 -3.02
CA ILE A 343 -10.00 2.31 -2.42
C ILE A 343 -8.63 2.90 -2.12
N ILE A 344 -8.22 2.79 -0.86
CA ILE A 344 -6.93 3.28 -0.34
C ILE A 344 -6.09 2.06 0.02
N LEU A 345 -4.79 2.13 -0.26
CA LEU A 345 -3.84 1.08 0.07
C LEU A 345 -2.86 1.55 1.14
N ASP A 346 -2.72 0.78 2.22
CA ASP A 346 -1.57 0.89 3.11
C ASP A 346 -0.29 0.52 2.35
N TRP A 347 0.56 1.52 2.17
CA TRP A 347 1.78 1.44 1.41
C TRP A 347 2.99 1.49 2.34
N VAL A 348 3.73 0.38 2.37
CA VAL A 348 4.83 0.17 3.32
C VAL A 348 6.15 0.57 2.68
N SER A 349 6.51 1.85 2.81
CA SER A 349 7.72 2.43 2.22
C SER A 349 8.77 2.85 3.25
N ALA A 350 8.51 2.66 4.54
CA ALA A 350 9.40 3.12 5.61
C ALA A 350 10.56 2.14 5.87
N HIS A 351 10.31 0.83 5.72
CA HIS A 351 11.26 -0.23 6.06
C HIS A 351 10.96 -1.54 5.30
N PHE A 352 11.85 -2.52 5.42
CA PHE A 352 11.71 -3.87 4.85
C PHE A 352 12.42 -4.94 5.72
N PRO A 353 12.03 -6.23 5.66
CA PRO A 353 12.58 -7.25 6.54
C PRO A 353 13.95 -7.77 6.08
N LYS A 354 14.61 -8.56 6.95
CA LYS A 354 15.95 -9.12 6.74
C LYS A 354 15.95 -10.49 6.05
N ASP A 355 14.84 -10.86 5.41
CA ASP A 355 14.71 -12.11 4.68
C ASP A 355 15.81 -12.26 3.62
N PRO A 356 16.63 -13.33 3.65
CA PRO A 356 17.77 -13.47 2.74
C PRO A 356 17.42 -13.46 1.26
N HIS A 357 16.20 -13.86 0.90
CA HIS A 357 15.72 -13.85 -0.48
C HIS A 357 15.29 -12.45 -0.96
N GLY A 358 15.03 -11.51 -0.05
CA GLY A 358 14.62 -10.13 -0.33
C GLY A 358 15.80 -9.16 -0.49
N LEU A 359 15.57 -7.89 -0.13
CA LEU A 359 16.46 -6.76 -0.46
C LEU A 359 17.74 -6.67 0.37
N VAL A 360 17.82 -7.34 1.54
CA VAL A 360 18.98 -7.24 2.44
C VAL A 360 20.28 -7.62 1.72
N ARG A 361 21.28 -6.74 1.81
CA ARG A 361 22.60 -6.90 1.19
C ARG A 361 22.54 -7.41 -0.25
N PHE A 362 21.61 -6.86 -1.04
CA PHE A 362 21.14 -7.49 -2.29
C PHE A 362 22.27 -7.95 -3.22
N ASP A 363 23.29 -7.12 -3.44
CA ASP A 363 24.44 -7.38 -4.32
C ASP A 363 25.75 -7.67 -3.56
N GLY A 364 25.64 -7.97 -2.26
CA GLY A 364 26.77 -8.17 -1.34
C GLY A 364 27.15 -6.93 -0.54
N THR A 365 26.57 -5.76 -0.83
CA THR A 365 26.70 -4.50 -0.08
C THR A 365 25.36 -4.05 0.47
N CYS A 366 25.32 -3.11 1.42
CA CYS A 366 24.07 -2.44 1.79
C CYS A 366 23.59 -1.56 0.61
N LEU A 367 22.75 -2.16 -0.24
CA LEU A 367 22.32 -1.58 -1.52
C LEU A 367 21.06 -0.72 -1.34
N TYR A 368 20.00 -1.34 -0.81
CA TYR A 368 18.71 -0.71 -0.55
C TYR A 368 18.69 -0.07 0.83
N GLU A 369 19.33 -0.70 1.81
CA GLU A 369 19.53 -0.21 3.17
C GLU A 369 20.78 0.65 3.29
N HIS A 370 20.83 1.48 4.33
CA HIS A 370 22.00 2.30 4.62
C HIS A 370 23.11 1.47 5.32
N GLU A 371 24.38 1.64 4.92
CA GLU A 371 25.53 0.88 5.48
C GLU A 371 25.74 1.14 6.98
N ASP A 372 25.59 2.39 7.44
CA ASP A 372 25.59 2.71 8.88
C ASP A 372 24.30 2.19 9.55
N PRO A 373 24.37 1.21 10.46
CA PRO A 373 23.19 0.60 11.07
C PRO A 373 22.37 1.58 11.92
N ARG A 374 22.97 2.68 12.40
CA ARG A 374 22.28 3.74 13.14
C ARG A 374 21.28 4.52 12.26
N LYS A 375 21.46 4.46 10.94
CA LYS A 375 20.54 5.00 9.94
C LYS A 375 19.77 3.92 9.17
N GLY A 376 20.35 2.71 9.09
CA GLY A 376 19.85 1.62 8.23
C GLY A 376 19.03 0.54 8.92
N THR A 377 18.84 0.55 10.24
CA THR A 377 18.12 -0.49 10.98
C THR A 377 17.11 0.09 11.97
N HIS A 378 15.87 -0.42 12.02
CA HIS A 378 14.97 -0.19 13.14
C HIS A 378 15.25 -1.17 14.28
N PRO A 379 15.70 -0.72 15.45
CA PRO A 379 16.15 -1.61 16.52
C PRO A 379 15.00 -2.42 17.15
N ASP A 380 13.84 -1.80 17.39
CA ASP A 380 12.70 -2.49 18.03
C ASP A 380 11.94 -3.43 17.08
N TRP A 381 12.04 -3.22 15.77
CA TRP A 381 11.32 -4.01 14.75
C TRP A 381 12.17 -5.08 14.09
N ASP A 382 13.49 -5.05 14.30
CA ASP A 382 14.48 -5.89 13.63
C ASP A 382 14.41 -5.83 12.08
N THR A 383 14.05 -4.67 11.53
CA THR A 383 13.94 -4.42 10.08
C THR A 383 14.97 -3.41 9.58
N LEU A 384 15.09 -3.28 8.26
CA LEU A 384 16.03 -2.38 7.59
C LEU A 384 15.31 -1.16 7.00
N ILE A 385 16.00 -0.02 6.99
CA ILE A 385 15.48 1.28 6.52
C ILE A 385 16.04 1.55 5.12
N TYR A 386 15.17 1.92 4.19
CA TYR A 386 15.57 2.34 2.85
C TYR A 386 16.54 3.54 2.89
N ASN A 387 17.57 3.50 2.06
CA ASN A 387 18.55 4.57 1.94
C ASN A 387 18.02 5.68 1.01
N TYR A 388 17.26 6.63 1.57
CA TYR A 388 16.67 7.75 0.84
C TYR A 388 17.68 8.72 0.20
N ASP A 389 18.97 8.63 0.55
CA ASP A 389 20.04 9.41 -0.09
C ASP A 389 20.30 8.92 -1.53
N ARG A 390 19.99 7.65 -1.80
CA ARG A 390 20.34 7.01 -3.07
C ARG A 390 19.24 7.18 -4.11
N GLY A 391 19.60 7.76 -5.26
CA GLY A 391 18.67 8.03 -6.36
C GLY A 391 17.89 6.79 -6.80
N GLU A 392 18.57 5.67 -7.02
CA GLU A 392 17.93 4.42 -7.45
C GLU A 392 16.93 3.87 -6.42
N VAL A 393 17.20 4.05 -5.12
CA VAL A 393 16.27 3.64 -4.05
C VAL A 393 15.05 4.57 -4.02
N ARG A 394 15.24 5.88 -4.19
CA ARG A 394 14.11 6.82 -4.35
C ARG A 394 13.27 6.49 -5.58
N SER A 395 13.91 6.19 -6.73
CA SER A 395 13.23 5.74 -7.94
C SER A 395 12.47 4.44 -7.70
N PHE A 396 13.06 3.46 -7.01
CA PHE A 396 12.39 2.21 -6.65
C PHE A 396 11.08 2.45 -5.87
N LEU A 397 11.09 3.33 -4.87
CA LEU A 397 9.90 3.64 -4.07
C LEU A 397 8.90 4.52 -4.83
N LEU A 398 9.35 5.58 -5.52
CA LEU A 398 8.50 6.46 -6.32
C LEU A 398 7.78 5.68 -7.43
N SER A 399 8.52 4.86 -8.15
CA SER A 399 7.98 3.96 -9.19
C SER A 399 6.95 2.99 -8.60
N ASN A 400 7.11 2.54 -7.36
CA ASN A 400 6.16 1.62 -6.73
C ASN A 400 4.84 2.31 -6.36
N ALA A 401 4.91 3.52 -5.79
CA ALA A 401 3.70 4.30 -5.54
C ALA A 401 2.95 4.60 -6.84
N CYS A 402 3.68 5.00 -7.89
CA CYS A 402 3.11 5.20 -9.23
C CYS A 402 2.52 3.91 -9.82
N TYR A 403 3.15 2.76 -9.58
CA TYR A 403 2.69 1.45 -10.04
C TYR A 403 1.31 1.12 -9.46
N TRP A 404 1.11 1.24 -8.14
CA TRP A 404 -0.18 0.97 -7.52
C TRP A 404 -1.29 1.90 -8.04
N LEU A 405 -1.01 3.20 -8.16
CA LEU A 405 -2.00 4.18 -8.61
C LEU A 405 -2.31 4.08 -10.13
N ARG A 406 -1.33 3.68 -10.94
CA ARG A 406 -1.49 3.57 -12.41
C ARG A 406 -2.02 2.22 -12.85
N GLU A 407 -1.47 1.13 -12.33
CA GLU A 407 -1.77 -0.23 -12.80
C GLU A 407 -3.00 -0.83 -12.12
N PHE A 408 -3.30 -0.40 -10.90
CA PHE A 408 -4.41 -0.92 -10.09
C PHE A 408 -5.46 0.15 -9.76
N HIS A 409 -5.29 1.39 -10.23
CA HIS A 409 -6.24 2.48 -10.07
C HIS A 409 -6.60 2.85 -8.62
N PHE A 410 -5.78 2.50 -7.62
CA PHE A 410 -6.03 2.92 -6.23
C PHE A 410 -6.26 4.44 -6.15
N ASP A 411 -7.16 4.86 -5.26
CA ASP A 411 -7.56 6.24 -5.08
C ASP A 411 -6.71 6.98 -4.05
N GLY A 412 -5.83 6.27 -3.37
CA GLY A 412 -4.95 6.85 -2.37
C GLY A 412 -3.98 5.83 -1.79
N LEU A 413 -2.94 6.35 -1.14
CA LEU A 413 -1.99 5.56 -0.39
C LEU A 413 -1.92 6.10 1.04
N ARG A 414 -1.96 5.21 2.03
CA ARG A 414 -1.71 5.52 3.44
C ARG A 414 -0.34 5.01 3.83
N LEU A 415 0.49 5.89 4.39
CA LEU A 415 1.83 5.55 4.87
C LEU A 415 1.78 5.37 6.39
N ASP A 416 2.14 4.17 6.83
CA ASP A 416 2.35 3.84 8.22
C ASP A 416 3.65 4.44 8.76
N ALA A 417 3.63 4.78 10.06
CA ALA A 417 4.77 5.17 10.85
C ALA A 417 5.69 6.18 10.17
N VAL A 418 5.14 7.25 9.59
CA VAL A 418 5.92 8.31 8.92
C VAL A 418 6.94 8.93 9.88
N SER A 419 6.64 8.97 11.19
CA SER A 419 7.58 9.33 12.26
C SER A 419 8.90 8.56 12.18
N SER A 420 8.86 7.27 11.82
CA SER A 420 10.03 6.40 11.71
C SER A 420 10.96 6.79 10.56
N MET A 421 10.41 7.41 9.52
CA MET A 421 11.16 7.97 8.39
C MET A 421 11.75 9.34 8.74
N LEU A 422 10.96 10.19 9.41
CA LEU A 422 11.29 11.60 9.66
C LEU A 422 12.43 11.81 10.68
N TYR A 423 12.69 10.85 11.55
CA TYR A 423 13.59 11.03 12.68
C TYR A 423 14.72 10.01 12.73
N LEU A 424 15.96 10.52 12.78
CA LEU A 424 17.18 9.74 12.94
C LEU A 424 17.28 9.11 14.33
N ASP A 425 16.60 9.67 15.33
CA ASP A 425 16.54 9.19 16.71
C ASP A 425 15.31 8.31 17.01
N TYR A 426 14.50 7.96 16.01
CA TYR A 426 13.32 7.12 16.21
C TYR A 426 13.69 5.78 16.85
N SER A 427 13.12 5.49 18.03
CA SER A 427 13.35 4.25 18.79
C SER A 427 14.85 4.05 19.15
N ARG A 428 15.61 5.15 19.36
CA ARG A 428 17.04 5.09 19.70
C ARG A 428 17.37 5.94 20.93
N GLU A 429 18.20 5.40 21.81
CA GLU A 429 18.71 6.11 22.99
C GLU A 429 19.82 7.11 22.63
N PRO A 430 20.13 8.09 23.51
CA PRO A 430 21.28 8.98 23.33
C PRO A 430 22.59 8.19 23.08
N GLY A 431 23.30 8.54 22.00
CA GLY A 431 24.53 7.87 21.58
C GLY A 431 24.33 6.70 20.60
N GLN A 432 23.09 6.29 20.34
CA GLN A 432 22.76 5.25 19.35
C GLN A 432 22.40 5.79 17.96
N TRP A 433 22.38 7.11 17.78
CA TRP A 433 22.05 7.78 16.52
C TRP A 433 23.03 8.92 16.21
N LEU A 434 22.98 9.43 14.98
CA LEU A 434 23.78 10.57 14.53
C LEU A 434 22.89 11.73 14.06
N PRO A 435 23.20 12.99 14.40
CA PRO A 435 22.47 14.13 13.88
C PRO A 435 22.68 14.34 12.38
N ASN A 436 21.76 15.08 11.78
CA ASN A 436 21.87 15.54 10.41
C ASN A 436 22.98 16.61 10.26
N ALA A 437 23.22 17.06 9.02
CA ALA A 437 24.27 18.03 8.70
C ALA A 437 24.15 19.38 9.45
N TYR A 438 22.98 19.69 10.01
CA TYR A 438 22.70 20.91 10.78
C TYR A 438 22.64 20.67 12.30
N GLY A 439 22.92 19.45 12.77
CA GLY A 439 22.88 19.10 14.19
C GLY A 439 21.49 18.67 14.71
N GLY A 440 20.48 18.60 13.85
CA GLY A 440 19.12 18.18 14.20
C GLY A 440 18.88 16.67 14.13
N ARG A 441 17.71 16.24 14.59
CA ARG A 441 17.24 14.83 14.55
C ARG A 441 16.49 14.47 13.28
N GLU A 442 16.16 15.47 12.47
CA GLU A 442 15.36 15.31 11.25
C GLU A 442 16.16 14.56 10.17
N ASN A 443 15.55 13.55 9.57
CA ASN A 443 16.09 12.84 8.42
C ASN A 443 15.77 13.63 7.14
N LEU A 444 16.70 14.46 6.72
CA LEU A 444 16.50 15.42 5.62
C LEU A 444 16.25 14.71 4.28
N GLU A 445 16.89 13.57 4.07
CA GLU A 445 16.76 12.77 2.87
C GLU A 445 15.36 12.15 2.77
N ALA A 446 14.82 11.64 3.88
CA ALA A 446 13.44 11.14 3.94
C ALA A 446 12.41 12.26 3.75
N ILE A 447 12.61 13.42 4.38
CA ILE A 447 11.73 14.60 4.21
C ILE A 447 11.69 15.03 2.75
N SER A 448 12.86 15.17 2.11
CA SER A 448 12.98 15.53 0.69
C SER A 448 12.28 14.50 -0.21
N PHE A 449 12.49 13.21 0.06
CA PHE A 449 11.81 12.13 -0.66
C PHE A 449 10.28 12.24 -0.56
N LEU A 450 9.73 12.40 0.65
CA LEU A 450 8.29 12.52 0.87
C LEU A 450 7.68 13.73 0.15
N GLN A 451 8.39 14.87 0.15
CA GLN A 451 7.96 16.07 -0.57
C GLN A 451 7.91 15.84 -2.08
N ILE A 452 8.96 15.25 -2.65
CA ILE A 452 9.02 14.92 -4.09
C ILE A 452 7.94 13.90 -4.44
N LEU A 453 7.79 12.85 -3.62
CA LEU A 453 6.79 11.81 -3.79
C LEU A 453 5.39 12.42 -3.88
N ASN A 454 4.94 13.14 -2.85
CA ASN A 454 3.61 13.74 -2.84
C ASN A 454 3.41 14.69 -4.02
N GLN A 455 4.38 15.55 -4.33
CA GLN A 455 4.30 16.47 -5.47
C GLN A 455 4.07 15.72 -6.79
N ARG A 456 4.87 14.66 -7.06
CA ARG A 456 4.77 13.88 -8.30
C ARG A 456 3.46 13.10 -8.37
N LEU A 457 3.03 12.48 -7.28
CA LEU A 457 1.80 11.68 -7.27
C LEU A 457 0.55 12.55 -7.49
N TYR A 458 0.43 13.71 -6.83
CA TYR A 458 -0.70 14.62 -7.07
C TYR A 458 -0.68 15.23 -8.48
N GLN A 459 0.51 15.42 -9.08
CA GLN A 459 0.63 15.88 -10.46
C GLN A 459 0.20 14.80 -11.45
N ALA A 460 0.62 13.55 -11.24
CA ALA A 460 0.36 12.44 -12.14
C ALA A 460 -1.06 11.86 -12.01
N PHE A 461 -1.66 11.93 -10.81
CA PHE A 461 -2.94 11.31 -10.48
C PHE A 461 -3.86 12.31 -9.77
N PRO A 462 -4.57 13.19 -10.51
CA PRO A 462 -5.48 14.15 -9.90
C PRO A 462 -6.56 13.47 -9.04
N GLY A 463 -6.82 14.07 -7.87
CA GLY A 463 -7.87 13.63 -6.96
C GLY A 463 -7.56 12.40 -6.12
N ILE A 464 -6.31 11.90 -6.10
CA ILE A 464 -5.92 10.87 -5.12
C ILE A 464 -5.87 11.43 -3.69
N CYS A 465 -5.75 10.55 -2.70
CA CYS A 465 -5.51 10.92 -1.30
C CYS A 465 -4.22 10.28 -0.78
N MET A 466 -3.25 11.10 -0.41
CA MET A 466 -2.07 10.64 0.35
C MET A 466 -2.32 10.85 1.84
N ILE A 467 -2.25 9.79 2.63
CA ILE A 467 -2.57 9.80 4.07
C ILE A 467 -1.34 9.43 4.87
N ALA A 468 -1.03 10.19 5.93
CA ALA A 468 0.08 9.90 6.83
C ALA A 468 -0.42 9.50 8.22
N GLU A 469 0.15 8.43 8.77
CA GLU A 469 0.22 8.24 10.22
C GLU A 469 1.55 8.78 10.72
N GLU A 470 1.46 9.93 11.39
CA GLU A 470 2.61 10.61 11.98
C GLU A 470 2.26 10.91 13.43
N SER A 471 2.85 10.11 14.32
CA SER A 471 2.54 10.03 15.75
C SER A 471 3.30 11.02 16.63
N THR A 472 4.10 11.92 16.04
CA THR A 472 4.71 13.05 16.77
C THR A 472 4.01 14.39 16.42
N ALA A 473 4.60 15.49 16.88
CA ALA A 473 4.13 16.84 16.62
C ALA A 473 4.83 17.49 15.41
N PHE A 474 5.21 16.71 14.39
CA PHE A 474 5.82 17.27 13.18
C PHE A 474 4.82 18.22 12.51
N ALA A 475 5.26 19.44 12.24
CA ALA A 475 4.40 20.49 11.71
C ALA A 475 4.34 20.45 10.19
N GLY A 476 3.15 20.68 9.62
CA GLY A 476 2.97 20.82 8.18
C GLY A 476 2.94 19.49 7.43
N VAL A 477 2.49 18.41 8.07
CA VAL A 477 2.37 17.09 7.42
C VAL A 477 1.42 17.19 6.21
N THR A 478 0.31 17.91 6.37
CA THR A 478 -0.71 18.09 5.32
C THR A 478 -0.64 19.43 4.59
N LYS A 479 0.45 20.18 4.82
CA LYS A 479 0.69 21.44 4.10
C LYS A 479 1.30 21.16 2.73
N PRO A 480 1.03 22.03 1.72
CA PRO A 480 1.70 21.97 0.43
C PRO A 480 3.23 22.02 0.54
N THR A 481 3.92 21.34 -0.38
CA THR A 481 5.39 21.22 -0.38
C THR A 481 6.09 22.54 -0.69
N ASP A 482 5.46 23.44 -1.46
CA ASP A 482 5.93 24.81 -1.72
C ASP A 482 5.83 25.74 -0.48
N GLN A 483 5.16 25.29 0.57
CA GLN A 483 5.06 25.95 1.88
C GLN A 483 5.81 25.17 2.98
N GLN A 484 6.85 24.42 2.59
CA GLN A 484 7.67 23.59 3.49
C GLN A 484 6.90 22.45 4.18
N GLY A 485 5.70 22.09 3.70
CA GLY A 485 4.99 20.91 4.19
C GLY A 485 5.52 19.60 3.58
N LEU A 486 5.04 18.47 4.09
CA LEU A 486 5.34 17.15 3.51
C LEU A 486 4.46 16.83 2.29
N GLY A 487 3.34 17.54 2.12
CA GLY A 487 2.45 17.38 0.97
C GLY A 487 1.39 16.31 1.09
N PHE A 488 1.17 15.69 2.26
CA PHE A 488 0.07 14.73 2.43
C PHE A 488 -1.29 15.42 2.32
N GLY A 489 -2.31 14.68 1.87
CA GLY A 489 -3.69 15.16 1.85
C GLY A 489 -4.35 15.10 3.23
N PHE A 490 -4.05 14.04 3.99
CA PHE A 490 -4.60 13.85 5.34
C PHE A 490 -3.54 13.33 6.31
N LYS A 491 -3.77 13.59 7.60
CA LYS A 491 -2.99 13.03 8.73
C LYS A 491 -3.95 12.33 9.69
N TRP A 492 -3.62 11.12 10.14
CA TRP A 492 -4.34 10.49 11.24
C TRP A 492 -4.20 11.29 12.53
N ASN A 493 -5.32 11.55 13.22
CA ASN A 493 -5.33 12.29 14.46
C ASN A 493 -5.09 11.37 15.66
N MET A 494 -3.82 10.97 15.85
CA MET A 494 -3.42 10.08 16.94
C MET A 494 -3.67 10.69 18.34
N GLY A 495 -3.62 12.02 18.46
CA GLY A 495 -3.94 12.72 19.71
C GLY A 495 -5.41 12.55 20.09
N TRP A 496 -6.32 12.86 19.15
CA TRP A 496 -7.76 12.62 19.33
C TRP A 496 -8.08 11.14 19.63
N MET A 497 -7.44 10.21 18.92
CA MET A 497 -7.66 8.78 19.13
C MET A 497 -7.30 8.38 20.56
N ASN A 498 -6.09 8.70 21.02
CA ASN A 498 -5.62 8.36 22.36
C ASN A 498 -6.49 9.00 23.45
N ASP A 499 -6.79 10.29 23.34
CA ASP A 499 -7.61 10.99 24.33
C ASP A 499 -9.02 10.41 24.39
N SER A 500 -9.63 10.14 23.24
CA SER A 500 -11.01 9.67 23.16
C SER A 500 -11.19 8.23 23.63
N LEU A 501 -10.25 7.32 23.28
CA LEU A 501 -10.26 5.95 23.78
C LEU A 501 -9.91 5.88 25.28
N SER A 502 -8.99 6.73 25.75
CA SER A 502 -8.70 6.86 27.19
C SER A 502 -9.93 7.31 27.96
N TYR A 503 -10.65 8.31 27.47
CA TYR A 503 -11.91 8.78 28.06
C TYR A 503 -12.98 7.68 28.07
N LEU A 504 -13.12 6.96 26.96
CA LEU A 504 -14.09 5.88 26.78
C LEU A 504 -13.92 4.76 27.82
N GLY A 505 -12.67 4.43 28.16
CA GLY A 505 -12.33 3.42 29.16
C GLY A 505 -12.57 3.82 30.62
N ARG A 506 -12.99 5.06 30.88
CA ARG A 506 -13.26 5.53 32.25
C ARG A 506 -14.69 5.22 32.66
N ASP A 507 -14.84 4.84 33.93
CA ASP A 507 -16.15 4.73 34.58
C ASP A 507 -16.89 6.08 34.45
N PRO A 508 -18.18 6.09 34.06
CA PRO A 508 -18.97 7.30 33.93
C PRO A 508 -18.88 8.27 35.11
N LEU A 509 -18.74 7.79 36.35
CA LEU A 509 -18.61 8.64 37.54
C LEU A 509 -17.37 9.53 37.52
N TYR A 510 -16.28 9.07 36.91
CA TYR A 510 -15.00 9.78 36.87
C TYR A 510 -14.81 10.61 35.59
N ARG A 511 -15.69 10.47 34.58
CA ARG A 511 -15.58 11.21 33.31
C ARG A 511 -15.58 12.73 33.47
N GLN A 512 -16.22 13.26 34.52
CA GLN A 512 -16.20 14.69 34.85
C GLN A 512 -14.78 15.26 35.04
N PHE A 513 -13.85 14.47 35.62
CA PHE A 513 -12.47 14.89 35.85
C PHE A 513 -11.60 14.86 34.59
N HIS A 514 -12.15 14.31 33.50
CA HIS A 514 -11.46 14.06 32.24
C HIS A 514 -12.22 14.64 31.05
N HIS A 515 -13.17 15.55 31.29
CA HIS A 515 -13.97 16.19 30.25
C HIS A 515 -13.12 16.84 29.14
N HIS A 516 -11.93 17.35 29.51
CA HIS A 516 -10.96 17.93 28.58
C HIS A 516 -10.48 16.94 27.50
N GLN A 517 -10.47 15.63 27.75
CA GLN A 517 -9.99 14.64 26.78
C GLN A 517 -10.84 14.64 25.49
N LEU A 518 -12.14 14.90 25.57
CA LEU A 518 -13.00 15.00 24.37
C LEU A 518 -13.08 16.41 23.78
N THR A 519 -12.53 17.44 24.44
CA THR A 519 -12.57 18.83 23.93
C THR A 519 -11.23 19.33 23.42
N PHE A 520 -10.12 18.76 23.92
CA PHE A 520 -8.77 19.26 23.67
C PHE A 520 -8.36 19.21 22.20
N SER A 521 -8.75 18.15 21.46
CA SER A 521 -8.36 17.99 20.07
C SER A 521 -8.81 19.15 19.15
N LEU A 522 -9.90 19.84 19.50
CA LEU A 522 -10.40 21.01 18.76
C LEU A 522 -9.51 22.25 18.89
N MET A 523 -8.60 22.28 19.87
CA MET A 523 -7.58 23.33 19.99
C MET A 523 -6.59 23.31 18.82
N TYR A 524 -6.40 22.15 18.19
CA TYR A 524 -5.48 21.96 17.06
C TYR A 524 -6.15 21.31 15.84
N ALA A 525 -7.44 20.99 15.85
CA ALA A 525 -8.13 20.29 14.76
C ALA A 525 -8.03 20.97 13.38
N TYR A 526 -7.67 22.26 13.34
CA TYR A 526 -7.50 23.05 12.11
C TYR A 526 -6.02 23.30 11.75
N THR A 527 -5.07 22.65 12.42
CA THR A 527 -3.63 22.79 12.07
C THR A 527 -3.24 21.85 10.94
N GLU A 528 -3.91 20.71 10.82
CA GLU A 528 -3.71 19.70 9.77
C GLU A 528 -5.07 19.21 9.26
N GLN A 529 -5.11 18.64 8.05
CA GLN A 529 -6.28 17.98 7.51
C GLN A 529 -6.44 16.60 8.16
N PHE A 530 -7.15 16.55 9.30
CA PHE A 530 -7.22 15.34 10.09
C PHE A 530 -8.22 14.30 9.58
N MET A 531 -7.82 13.04 9.68
CA MET A 531 -8.69 11.87 9.68
C MET A 531 -8.73 11.30 11.11
N LEU A 532 -9.94 11.14 11.65
CA LEU A 532 -10.19 10.52 12.94
C LEU A 532 -10.16 9.00 12.75
N SER A 533 -9.08 8.36 13.18
CA SER A 533 -8.85 6.93 12.99
C SER A 533 -9.05 6.15 14.28
N VAL A 534 -9.86 5.09 14.19
CA VAL A 534 -9.86 3.97 15.15
C VAL A 534 -9.48 2.73 14.35
N SER A 535 -8.18 2.49 14.27
CA SER A 535 -7.58 1.49 13.38
C SER A 535 -7.40 0.12 14.04
N HIS A 536 -6.91 -0.84 13.26
CA HIS A 536 -6.57 -2.19 13.68
C HIS A 536 -5.66 -2.24 14.92
N ASP A 537 -4.68 -1.32 15.03
CA ASP A 537 -3.73 -1.24 16.15
C ASP A 537 -4.40 -1.00 17.50
N GLU A 538 -5.62 -0.47 17.52
CA GLU A 538 -6.31 -0.13 18.76
C GLU A 538 -7.15 -1.28 19.33
N VAL A 539 -7.26 -2.41 18.62
CA VAL A 539 -8.10 -3.56 19.02
C VAL A 539 -7.33 -4.88 19.08
N VAL A 540 -6.04 -4.81 19.42
CA VAL A 540 -5.09 -5.93 19.50
C VAL A 540 -4.17 -5.82 20.73
N HIS A 541 -3.30 -6.82 20.90
CA HIS A 541 -2.17 -6.82 21.86
C HIS A 541 -2.55 -6.52 23.31
N GLY A 542 -3.72 -6.98 23.75
CA GLY A 542 -4.19 -6.77 25.13
C GLY A 542 -4.84 -5.40 25.36
N LYS A 543 -4.95 -4.55 24.32
CA LYS A 543 -5.68 -3.27 24.42
C LYS A 543 -7.20 -3.49 24.52
N GLY A 544 -7.71 -4.67 24.20
CA GLY A 544 -9.12 -5.03 24.14
C GLY A 544 -9.82 -4.51 22.88
N SER A 545 -10.89 -5.20 22.46
CA SER A 545 -11.84 -4.66 21.47
C SER A 545 -12.48 -3.36 21.97
N LEU A 546 -13.00 -2.55 21.05
CA LEU A 546 -13.61 -1.27 21.41
C LEU A 546 -14.74 -1.41 22.45
N LEU A 547 -15.56 -2.47 22.33
CA LEU A 547 -16.62 -2.76 23.31
C LEU A 547 -16.06 -3.19 24.68
N HIS A 548 -14.95 -3.93 24.71
CA HIS A 548 -14.34 -4.38 25.97
C HIS A 548 -13.60 -3.27 26.73
N LYS A 549 -13.14 -2.23 26.03
CA LYS A 549 -12.58 -1.04 26.69
C LYS A 549 -13.60 -0.33 27.57
N ILE A 550 -14.89 -0.42 27.24
CA ILE A 550 -15.96 0.31 27.93
C ILE A 550 -16.34 -0.38 29.25
N PRO A 551 -16.39 0.34 30.39
CA PRO A 551 -16.85 -0.19 31.66
C PRO A 551 -18.39 -0.22 31.74
N GLY A 552 -18.92 -0.96 32.71
CA GLY A 552 -20.36 -1.11 32.94
C GLY A 552 -20.92 -2.45 32.48
N ASP A 553 -22.23 -2.60 32.61
CA ASP A 553 -22.96 -3.77 32.09
C ASP A 553 -23.06 -3.75 30.56
N ASP A 554 -23.52 -4.85 29.97
CA ASP A 554 -23.61 -4.98 28.51
C ASP A 554 -24.44 -3.85 27.86
N TRP A 555 -25.57 -3.45 28.47
CA TRP A 555 -26.39 -2.38 27.91
C TRP A 555 -25.63 -1.05 27.91
N GLN A 556 -24.98 -0.71 29.02
CA GLN A 556 -24.16 0.49 29.15
C GLN A 556 -22.98 0.51 28.17
N LYS A 557 -22.36 -0.65 27.93
CA LYS A 557 -21.26 -0.77 26.96
C LYS A 557 -21.74 -0.45 25.54
N PHE A 558 -22.83 -1.07 25.10
CA PHE A 558 -23.40 -0.79 23.77
C PHE A 558 -23.92 0.65 23.66
N ALA A 559 -24.58 1.19 24.69
CA ALA A 559 -25.05 2.57 24.69
C ALA A 559 -23.89 3.57 24.57
N THR A 560 -22.86 3.42 25.41
CA THR A 560 -21.65 4.26 25.35
C THR A 560 -20.96 4.17 23.99
N LEU A 561 -20.87 2.96 23.40
CA LEU A 561 -20.27 2.79 22.08
C LEU A 561 -21.03 3.57 21.00
N ARG A 562 -22.37 3.53 21.02
CA ARG A 562 -23.18 4.33 20.08
C ARG A 562 -23.03 5.84 20.33
N ALA A 563 -22.99 6.28 21.58
CA ALA A 563 -22.74 7.69 21.92
C ALA A 563 -21.35 8.17 21.43
N TYR A 564 -20.32 7.34 21.61
CA TYR A 564 -18.97 7.58 21.11
C TYR A 564 -18.93 7.71 19.58
N TYR A 565 -19.62 6.83 18.86
CA TYR A 565 -19.71 6.95 17.39
C TYR A 565 -20.46 8.20 16.95
N GLY A 566 -21.50 8.61 17.68
CA GLY A 566 -22.17 9.89 17.47
C GLY A 566 -21.20 11.08 17.64
N PHE A 567 -20.33 11.03 18.66
CA PHE A 567 -19.27 12.01 18.85
C PHE A 567 -18.27 12.00 17.69
N MET A 568 -17.73 10.83 17.33
CA MET A 568 -16.75 10.69 16.25
C MET A 568 -17.27 11.19 14.90
N TRP A 569 -18.52 10.87 14.54
CA TRP A 569 -19.13 11.34 13.27
C TRP A 569 -19.46 12.83 13.31
N GLY A 570 -19.88 13.35 14.47
CA GLY A 570 -20.16 14.78 14.66
C GLY A 570 -18.90 15.64 14.76
N HIS A 571 -17.77 15.11 15.21
CA HIS A 571 -16.50 15.82 15.35
C HIS A 571 -15.91 16.22 13.98
N PRO A 572 -15.25 17.38 13.83
CA PRO A 572 -14.54 17.74 12.60
C PRO A 572 -13.42 16.75 12.24
N GLY A 573 -13.28 16.45 10.95
CA GLY A 573 -12.27 15.54 10.39
C GLY A 573 -12.88 14.34 9.67
N LYS A 574 -12.14 13.71 8.73
CA LYS A 574 -12.59 12.51 8.01
C LYS A 574 -12.64 11.29 8.93
N LYS A 575 -13.28 10.18 8.54
CA LYS A 575 -13.53 9.03 9.43
C LYS A 575 -12.78 7.79 8.93
N LEU A 576 -12.18 7.04 9.84
CA LEU A 576 -11.70 5.68 9.60
C LEU A 576 -12.08 4.77 10.76
N LEU A 577 -12.65 3.61 10.44
CA LEU A 577 -13.03 2.60 11.43
C LEU A 577 -12.62 1.21 10.95
N PHE A 578 -11.93 0.47 11.81
CA PHE A 578 -11.51 -0.90 11.51
C PHE A 578 -12.64 -1.91 11.58
N MET A 579 -12.59 -2.89 10.68
CA MET A 579 -13.52 -4.00 10.62
C MET A 579 -13.68 -4.73 11.97
N GLY A 580 -14.92 -5.09 12.31
CA GLY A 580 -15.30 -5.66 13.61
C GLY A 580 -15.80 -4.61 14.60
N CYS A 581 -15.32 -3.36 14.52
CA CYS A 581 -15.77 -2.29 15.41
C CYS A 581 -17.22 -1.87 15.13
N GLU A 582 -17.66 -1.91 13.87
CA GLU A 582 -18.95 -1.42 13.41
C GLU A 582 -20.14 -2.22 13.94
N PHE A 583 -19.94 -3.50 14.32
CA PHE A 583 -20.97 -4.32 14.98
C PHE A 583 -20.65 -4.62 16.45
N GLY A 584 -19.63 -3.95 17.01
CA GLY A 584 -19.23 -4.11 18.40
C GLY A 584 -18.70 -5.51 18.70
N GLN A 585 -17.74 -6.00 17.91
CA GLN A 585 -17.08 -7.28 18.17
C GLN A 585 -16.53 -7.33 19.61
N ARG A 586 -16.67 -8.51 20.23
CA ARG A 586 -16.25 -8.74 21.62
C ARG A 586 -14.76 -9.05 21.72
N ASN A 587 -14.25 -9.97 20.92
CA ASN A 587 -12.84 -10.32 21.01
C ASN A 587 -11.96 -9.28 20.31
N GLU A 588 -10.71 -9.20 20.74
CA GLU A 588 -9.67 -8.52 19.96
C GLU A 588 -9.60 -9.09 18.55
N TRP A 589 -9.13 -8.28 17.61
CA TRP A 589 -8.87 -8.77 16.27
C TRP A 589 -7.78 -9.83 16.31
N ASN A 590 -8.02 -10.92 15.56
CA ASN A 590 -7.08 -12.01 15.40
C ASN A 590 -6.95 -12.33 13.91
N HIS A 591 -5.79 -12.00 13.33
CA HIS A 591 -5.52 -12.22 11.90
C HIS A 591 -5.62 -13.68 11.45
N ASN A 592 -5.59 -14.66 12.38
CA ASN A 592 -5.65 -16.09 12.07
C ASN A 592 -7.07 -16.64 11.88
N GLN A 593 -8.12 -15.84 12.06
CA GLN A 593 -9.51 -16.29 11.93
C GLN A 593 -10.40 -15.20 11.31
N SER A 594 -11.63 -15.58 10.95
CA SER A 594 -12.65 -14.59 10.56
C SER A 594 -13.02 -13.69 11.74
N LEU A 595 -13.56 -12.50 11.44
CA LEU A 595 -14.31 -11.73 12.42
C LEU A 595 -15.48 -12.56 13.00
N ASP A 596 -15.94 -12.17 14.19
CA ASP A 596 -17.00 -12.86 14.94
C ASP A 596 -18.41 -12.60 14.36
N TRP A 597 -18.63 -12.92 13.07
CA TRP A 597 -19.88 -12.65 12.34
C TRP A 597 -21.12 -13.26 12.98
N HIS A 598 -20.96 -14.35 13.74
CA HIS A 598 -22.03 -14.99 14.50
C HIS A 598 -22.68 -14.04 15.54
N LEU A 599 -21.98 -12.97 15.96
CA LEU A 599 -22.51 -11.96 16.87
C LEU A 599 -23.67 -11.16 16.26
N LEU A 600 -23.76 -11.06 14.93
CA LEU A 600 -24.90 -10.45 14.25
C LEU A 600 -26.20 -11.27 14.35
N ALA A 601 -26.18 -12.45 14.98
CA ALA A 601 -27.40 -13.15 15.37
C ALA A 601 -28.10 -12.52 16.60
N TYR A 602 -27.46 -11.56 17.27
CA TYR A 602 -27.97 -10.93 18.49
C TYR A 602 -28.25 -9.43 18.29
N GLU A 603 -29.41 -8.99 18.77
CA GLU A 603 -29.92 -7.62 18.61
C GLU A 603 -28.95 -6.49 19.01
N PRO A 604 -28.18 -6.57 20.12
CA PRO A 604 -27.28 -5.47 20.50
C PRO A 604 -26.21 -5.16 19.44
N HIS A 605 -25.67 -6.20 18.79
CA HIS A 605 -24.67 -6.06 17.74
C HIS A 605 -25.28 -5.48 16.45
N GLN A 606 -26.47 -5.96 16.08
CA GLN A 606 -27.24 -5.39 14.97
C GLN A 606 -27.60 -3.92 15.21
N GLY A 607 -27.88 -3.54 16.46
CA GLY A 607 -28.20 -2.18 16.87
C GLY A 607 -27.04 -1.20 16.67
N VAL A 608 -25.80 -1.60 17.02
CA VAL A 608 -24.60 -0.80 16.74
C VAL A 608 -24.35 -0.69 15.24
N GLN A 609 -24.46 -1.80 14.51
CA GLN A 609 -24.27 -1.81 13.05
C GLN A 609 -25.28 -0.89 12.35
N ARG A 610 -26.56 -0.96 12.74
CA ARG A 610 -27.60 -0.08 12.21
C ARG A 610 -27.35 1.40 12.55
N TRP A 611 -26.89 1.69 13.78
CA TRP A 611 -26.52 3.04 14.17
C TRP A 611 -25.40 3.62 13.31
N LEU A 612 -24.35 2.84 13.05
CA LEU A 612 -23.25 3.24 12.16
C LEU A 612 -23.71 3.46 10.73
N LYS A 613 -24.53 2.55 10.21
CA LYS A 613 -25.15 2.67 8.88
C LYS A 613 -25.91 4.00 8.76
N ASP A 614 -26.72 4.36 9.74
CA ASP A 614 -27.52 5.59 9.68
C ASP A 614 -26.66 6.85 9.85
N LEU A 615 -25.62 6.80 10.71
CA LEU A 615 -24.62 7.88 10.82
C LEU A 615 -23.87 8.11 9.49
N ASN A 616 -23.46 7.04 8.81
CA ASN A 616 -22.81 7.11 7.51
C ASN A 616 -23.71 7.72 6.44
N HIS A 617 -24.99 7.33 6.38
CA HIS A 617 -25.95 7.94 5.46
C HIS A 617 -26.19 9.42 5.77
N LEU A 618 -26.27 9.79 7.06
CA LEU A 618 -26.37 11.20 7.44
C LEU A 618 -25.12 11.99 7.03
N TYR A 619 -23.93 11.43 7.25
CA TYR A 619 -22.64 12.03 6.90
C TYR A 619 -22.51 12.33 5.41
N GLN A 620 -23.02 11.44 4.56
CA GLN A 620 -23.03 11.66 3.10
C GLN A 620 -24.09 12.68 2.65
N LYS A 621 -25.23 12.75 3.33
CA LYS A 621 -26.36 13.63 2.95
C LYS A 621 -26.22 15.06 3.45
N MET A 622 -25.55 15.28 4.59
CA MET A 622 -25.52 16.57 5.27
C MET A 622 -24.18 17.28 5.05
N PRO A 623 -24.12 18.35 4.23
CA PRO A 623 -22.89 19.09 3.96
C PRO A 623 -22.18 19.58 5.24
N ALA A 624 -22.96 19.93 6.28
CA ALA A 624 -22.46 20.39 7.56
C ALA A 624 -21.44 19.46 8.23
N LEU A 625 -21.47 18.16 7.91
CA LEU A 625 -20.56 17.19 8.50
C LEU A 625 -19.23 17.03 7.78
N SER A 626 -19.07 17.56 6.55
CA SER A 626 -17.89 17.24 5.73
C SER A 626 -17.27 18.41 4.96
N VAL A 627 -18.05 19.43 4.56
CA VAL A 627 -17.55 20.49 3.64
C VAL A 627 -16.57 21.47 4.29
N GLN A 628 -16.61 21.59 5.62
CA GLN A 628 -15.81 22.51 6.43
C GLN A 628 -15.07 21.80 7.57
N ASP A 629 -14.68 20.53 7.40
CA ASP A 629 -13.97 19.76 8.45
C ASP A 629 -12.64 20.42 8.90
N TYR A 630 -11.99 21.17 8.01
CA TYR A 630 -10.71 21.85 8.27
C TYR A 630 -10.87 23.36 8.55
N GLU A 631 -12.09 23.88 8.53
CA GLU A 631 -12.36 25.30 8.72
C GLU A 631 -13.01 25.53 10.08
N GLY A 632 -12.48 26.47 10.88
CA GLY A 632 -13.07 26.80 12.19
C GLY A 632 -14.54 27.24 12.13
N ALA A 633 -15.00 27.72 10.97
CA ALA A 633 -16.40 28.09 10.73
C ALA A 633 -17.35 26.87 10.67
N GLY A 634 -16.84 25.66 10.45
CA GLY A 634 -17.63 24.43 10.34
C GLY A 634 -18.11 23.84 11.68
N PHE A 635 -17.67 24.41 12.80
CA PHE A 635 -17.95 23.89 14.14
C PHE A 635 -18.11 25.03 15.17
N SER A 636 -19.01 24.85 16.13
CA SER A 636 -19.11 25.74 17.29
C SER A 636 -19.58 24.98 18.52
N TRP A 637 -18.88 25.14 19.64
CA TRP A 637 -19.36 24.65 20.93
C TRP A 637 -20.58 25.46 21.38
N LEU A 638 -21.64 24.77 21.81
CA LEU A 638 -22.74 25.37 22.58
C LEU A 638 -22.37 25.37 24.07
N ASP A 639 -21.85 24.25 24.55
CA ASP A 639 -21.31 24.08 25.89
C ASP A 639 -20.30 22.94 25.89
N CYS A 640 -19.06 23.27 26.23
CA CYS A 640 -17.91 22.38 26.39
C CYS A 640 -17.42 22.29 27.85
N GLU A 641 -18.15 22.91 28.80
CA GLU A 641 -17.76 23.02 30.20
C GLU A 641 -18.69 22.22 31.14
N ASN A 642 -19.73 21.57 30.60
CA ASN A 642 -20.64 20.70 31.36
C ASN A 642 -20.00 19.34 31.73
N SER A 643 -18.85 19.44 32.41
CA SER A 643 -18.08 18.32 32.94
C SER A 643 -18.85 17.53 34.01
N ARG A 644 -19.62 18.22 34.86
CA ARG A 644 -20.39 17.60 35.94
C ARG A 644 -21.34 16.52 35.44
N ASP A 645 -22.06 16.79 34.36
CA ASP A 645 -22.97 15.83 33.74
C ASP A 645 -22.30 15.04 32.61
N SER A 646 -21.06 15.40 32.24
CA SER A 646 -20.32 14.88 31.08
C SER A 646 -21.16 14.92 29.79
N ILE A 647 -21.82 16.06 29.57
CA ILE A 647 -22.60 16.34 28.37
C ILE A 647 -21.81 17.28 27.47
N PHE A 648 -21.73 16.94 26.19
CA PHE A 648 -21.09 17.75 25.15
C PHE A 648 -22.17 18.24 24.18
N THR A 649 -22.21 19.55 23.94
CA THR A 649 -23.17 20.13 22.99
C THR A 649 -22.46 21.04 22.00
N PHE A 650 -22.68 20.81 20.70
CA PHE A 650 -22.04 21.58 19.64
C PHE A 650 -22.90 21.64 18.39
N VAL A 651 -22.55 22.56 17.50
CA VAL A 651 -23.17 22.73 16.19
C VAL A 651 -22.14 22.46 15.10
N ARG A 652 -22.56 21.75 14.06
CA ARG A 652 -21.86 21.60 12.78
C ARG A 652 -22.52 22.47 11.72
N TYR A 653 -21.70 23.18 10.95
CA TYR A 653 -22.13 24.11 9.91
C TYR A 653 -21.60 23.72 8.54
N GLY A 654 -22.50 23.76 7.55
CA GLY A 654 -22.12 23.72 6.14
C GLY A 654 -21.82 25.12 5.61
N LEU A 655 -21.82 25.26 4.29
CA LEU A 655 -21.73 26.57 3.65
C LEU A 655 -23.03 27.37 3.86
N ALA A 656 -23.02 28.64 3.45
CA ALA A 656 -24.19 29.50 3.56
C ALA A 656 -25.40 28.86 2.84
N GLY A 657 -26.50 28.67 3.58
CA GLY A 657 -27.72 28.03 3.09
C GLY A 657 -27.86 26.55 3.45
N ASP A 658 -26.77 25.89 3.86
CA ASP A 658 -26.82 24.51 4.35
C ASP A 658 -27.45 24.45 5.75
N ALA A 659 -28.20 23.38 6.01
CA ALA A 659 -28.82 23.16 7.31
C ALA A 659 -27.76 22.81 8.37
N PRO A 660 -27.68 23.55 9.50
CA PRO A 660 -26.80 23.19 10.60
C PRO A 660 -27.32 21.96 11.35
N LEU A 661 -26.42 21.26 12.03
CA LEU A 661 -26.75 20.12 12.88
C LEU A 661 -26.29 20.38 14.32
N VAL A 662 -27.19 20.21 15.27
CA VAL A 662 -26.90 20.28 16.70
C VAL A 662 -26.68 18.88 17.23
N PHE A 663 -25.53 18.65 17.86
CA PHE A 663 -25.19 17.40 18.54
C PHE A 663 -25.33 17.59 20.05
N VAL A 664 -25.95 16.63 20.71
CA VAL A 664 -26.05 16.55 22.17
C VAL A 664 -25.63 15.15 22.60
N ILE A 665 -24.55 15.05 23.34
CA ILE A 665 -23.91 13.76 23.65
C ILE A 665 -23.76 13.64 25.15
N ASN A 666 -24.42 12.66 25.73
CA ASN A 666 -24.35 12.35 27.15
C ASN A 666 -23.47 11.13 27.36
N MET A 667 -22.38 11.31 28.11
CA MET A 667 -21.45 10.25 28.44
C MET A 667 -21.67 9.69 29.85
N THR A 668 -22.87 9.83 30.43
CA THR A 668 -23.26 9.18 31.70
C THR A 668 -24.61 8.45 31.57
N PRO A 669 -24.90 7.45 32.42
CA PRO A 669 -26.19 6.76 32.40
C PRO A 669 -27.33 7.59 33.00
N GLN A 670 -27.12 8.86 33.34
CA GLN A 670 -28.15 9.73 33.89
C GLN A 670 -29.03 10.27 32.75
N LEU A 671 -30.35 10.10 32.89
CA LEU A 671 -31.35 10.73 32.03
C LEU A 671 -31.54 12.20 32.46
N HIS A 672 -31.54 13.13 31.50
CA HIS A 672 -31.83 14.54 31.78
C HIS A 672 -33.11 14.96 31.04
N THR A 673 -34.14 15.37 31.79
CA THR A 673 -35.37 15.93 31.25
C THR A 673 -35.39 17.44 31.44
N GLY A 674 -35.99 18.18 30.50
CA GLY A 674 -36.01 19.64 30.56
C GLY A 674 -34.61 20.26 30.44
N PHE A 675 -33.68 19.58 29.76
CA PHE A 675 -32.35 20.10 29.49
C PHE A 675 -32.46 21.16 28.38
N ARG A 676 -31.98 22.38 28.63
CA ARG A 676 -32.09 23.47 27.65
C ARG A 676 -30.86 23.50 26.75
N ILE A 677 -31.08 23.53 25.43
CA ILE A 677 -30.03 23.66 24.41
C ILE A 677 -30.23 24.91 23.56
N GLY A 678 -29.13 25.56 23.16
CA GLY A 678 -29.15 26.63 22.16
C GLY A 678 -29.40 26.09 20.75
N LEU A 679 -30.13 26.84 19.93
CA LEU A 679 -30.46 26.49 18.54
C LEU A 679 -30.01 27.61 17.59
N PRO A 680 -29.26 27.30 16.52
CA PRO A 680 -28.65 28.32 15.65
C PRO A 680 -29.65 29.09 14.78
N LEU A 681 -30.82 28.50 14.50
CA LEU A 681 -31.87 29.08 13.66
C LEU A 681 -33.20 29.11 14.41
N ALA A 682 -34.10 29.97 13.96
CA ALA A 682 -35.50 29.95 14.39
C ALA A 682 -36.31 28.91 13.61
N GLY A 683 -37.45 28.53 14.17
CA GLY A 683 -38.35 27.51 13.62
C GLY A 683 -38.19 26.14 14.27
N ASP A 684 -39.02 25.20 13.86
CA ASP A 684 -39.06 23.87 14.47
C ASP A 684 -37.87 23.01 14.02
N TYR A 685 -37.40 22.18 14.93
CA TYR A 685 -36.35 21.20 14.70
C TYR A 685 -36.91 19.78 14.77
N ARG A 686 -36.21 18.84 14.14
CA ARG A 686 -36.48 17.41 14.24
C ARG A 686 -35.27 16.70 14.85
N GLU A 687 -35.57 15.68 15.63
CA GLU A 687 -34.56 14.69 16.06
C GLU A 687 -34.28 13.78 14.87
N TYR A 688 -33.18 14.04 14.15
CA TYR A 688 -32.80 13.27 12.95
C TYR A 688 -32.31 11.87 13.32
N LEU A 689 -31.48 11.79 14.36
CA LEU A 689 -30.93 10.55 14.87
C LEU A 689 -30.89 10.58 16.40
N ASN A 690 -31.17 9.44 17.02
CA ASN A 690 -31.10 9.24 18.47
C ASN A 690 -30.53 7.86 18.76
N SER A 691 -29.31 7.83 19.29
CA SER A 691 -28.59 6.58 19.54
C SER A 691 -29.21 5.73 20.66
N ASP A 692 -30.14 6.28 21.45
CA ASP A 692 -30.91 5.55 22.46
C ASP A 692 -32.26 5.02 21.93
N SER A 693 -32.57 5.21 20.65
CA SER A 693 -33.77 4.61 20.07
C SER A 693 -33.76 3.09 20.21
N GLN A 694 -34.95 2.50 20.39
CA GLN A 694 -35.12 1.05 20.53
C GLN A 694 -34.57 0.28 19.32
N ILE A 695 -34.61 0.87 18.11
CA ILE A 695 -34.08 0.23 16.88
C ILE A 695 -32.57 0.00 16.90
N TYR A 696 -31.86 0.70 17.80
CA TYR A 696 -30.42 0.53 18.03
C TYR A 696 -30.12 -0.21 19.35
N GLY A 697 -31.15 -0.69 20.05
CA GLY A 697 -31.02 -1.36 21.36
C GLY A 697 -30.94 -0.42 22.56
N GLY A 698 -31.36 0.85 22.43
CA GLY A 698 -31.44 1.79 23.54
C GLY A 698 -32.74 1.70 24.35
N SER A 699 -32.86 2.56 25.36
CA SER A 699 -34.01 2.64 26.27
C SER A 699 -35.19 3.48 25.73
N ASN A 700 -35.05 3.98 24.50
CA ASN A 700 -36.02 4.76 23.76
C ASN A 700 -36.42 6.09 24.40
N GLN A 701 -35.51 6.70 25.16
CA GLN A 701 -35.68 8.07 25.66
C GLN A 701 -35.33 9.07 24.57
N GLY A 702 -36.10 10.15 24.44
CA GLY A 702 -35.90 11.14 23.39
C GLY A 702 -37.03 12.17 23.32
N ASN A 703 -37.16 12.83 22.17
CA ASN A 703 -38.00 14.02 22.00
C ASN A 703 -39.23 13.78 21.10
N ALA A 704 -39.64 12.51 20.92
CA ALA A 704 -40.78 12.13 20.06
C ALA A 704 -40.70 12.72 18.64
N GLY A 705 -39.48 12.87 18.10
CA GLY A 705 -39.21 13.36 16.74
C GLY A 705 -39.27 14.87 16.53
N THR A 706 -39.79 15.66 17.48
CA THR A 706 -39.98 17.11 17.31
C THR A 706 -39.31 17.88 18.46
N VAL A 707 -38.56 18.92 18.11
CA VAL A 707 -37.93 19.86 19.06
C VAL A 707 -38.45 21.26 18.76
N VAL A 708 -39.24 21.81 19.68
CA VAL A 708 -39.89 23.12 19.51
C VAL A 708 -38.95 24.22 19.98
N ALA A 709 -38.58 25.11 19.08
CA ALA A 709 -37.74 26.26 19.40
C ALA A 709 -38.55 27.34 20.13
N GLU A 710 -37.96 27.89 21.19
CA GLU A 710 -38.42 29.05 21.91
C GLU A 710 -37.50 30.23 21.61
N SER A 711 -38.06 31.44 21.48
CA SER A 711 -37.28 32.68 21.41
C SER A 711 -36.73 33.11 22.77
N LEU A 712 -35.99 32.20 23.39
CA LEU A 712 -35.27 32.40 24.65
C LEU A 712 -33.77 32.18 24.41
N PRO A 713 -32.92 33.19 24.61
CA PRO A 713 -31.47 33.03 24.42
C PRO A 713 -30.85 32.02 25.39
N TRP A 714 -29.98 31.14 24.88
CA TRP A 714 -29.25 30.14 25.67
C TRP A 714 -27.98 29.71 24.93
N GLN A 715 -26.89 29.40 25.67
CA GLN A 715 -25.62 28.90 25.08
C GLN A 715 -25.11 29.74 23.90
N GLY A 716 -25.22 31.07 24.01
CA GLY A 716 -24.80 32.01 22.94
C GLY A 716 -25.70 32.05 21.70
N MET A 717 -26.81 31.31 21.68
CA MET A 717 -27.78 31.29 20.58
C MET A 717 -29.02 32.11 20.91
N ALA A 718 -29.67 32.67 19.88
CA ALA A 718 -30.87 33.49 20.03
C ALA A 718 -32.14 32.68 20.32
N GLN A 719 -32.15 31.40 19.96
CA GLN A 719 -33.25 30.47 20.19
C GLN A 719 -32.76 29.31 21.06
N SER A 720 -33.67 28.65 21.76
CA SER A 720 -33.36 27.44 22.54
C SER A 720 -34.54 26.50 22.61
N ALA A 721 -34.33 25.26 23.03
CA ALA A 721 -35.40 24.30 23.28
C ALA A 721 -35.15 23.50 24.56
N LEU A 722 -36.23 23.06 25.20
CA LEU A 722 -36.16 22.06 26.25
C LEU A 722 -36.25 20.68 25.61
N ILE A 723 -35.25 19.84 25.90
CA ILE A 723 -35.16 18.48 25.38
C ILE A 723 -34.97 17.47 26.51
N THR A 724 -35.26 16.22 26.17
CA THR A 724 -34.83 15.04 26.93
C THR A 724 -33.53 14.55 26.32
N VAL A 725 -32.47 14.50 27.13
CA VAL A 725 -31.16 13.96 26.74
C VAL A 725 -31.08 12.52 27.25
N PRO A 726 -31.01 11.51 26.36
CA PRO A 726 -30.99 10.11 26.76
C PRO A 726 -29.72 9.74 27.55
N PRO A 727 -29.79 8.69 28.40
CA PRO A 727 -28.63 8.16 29.09
C PRO A 727 -27.65 7.52 28.11
N LEU A 728 -26.35 7.80 28.25
CA LEU A 728 -25.29 7.24 27.38
C LEU A 728 -25.65 7.32 25.89
N GLY A 729 -26.12 8.48 25.44
CA GLY A 729 -26.72 8.64 24.12
C GLY A 729 -26.26 9.88 23.38
N CYS A 730 -26.41 9.85 22.06
CA CYS A 730 -26.20 10.95 21.13
C CYS A 730 -27.52 11.31 20.45
N LEU A 731 -27.87 12.58 20.48
CA LEU A 731 -28.93 13.18 19.67
C LEU A 731 -28.31 14.02 18.57
N VAL A 732 -28.85 13.88 17.36
CA VAL A 732 -28.57 14.77 16.23
C VAL A 732 -29.86 15.48 15.86
N ILE A 733 -29.87 16.80 16.01
CA ILE A 733 -31.05 17.64 15.87
C ILE A 733 -30.79 18.63 14.72
N GLY A 734 -31.73 18.74 13.78
CA GLY A 734 -31.62 19.63 12.62
C GLY A 734 -32.93 20.35 12.31
N PRO A 735 -32.92 21.44 11.52
CA PRO A 735 -34.14 22.15 11.14
C PRO A 735 -35.17 21.22 10.48
N ALA A 736 -36.46 21.39 10.75
CA ALA A 736 -37.50 20.51 10.20
C ALA A 736 -37.55 20.48 8.66
N THR A 737 -37.09 21.54 7.99
CA THR A 737 -37.03 21.67 6.52
C THR A 737 -35.72 21.16 5.90
N GLY A 738 -34.74 20.76 6.71
CA GLY A 738 -33.38 20.41 6.25
C GLY A 738 -33.24 19.03 5.60
N LEU A 739 -34.16 18.11 5.87
CA LEU A 739 -34.31 16.83 5.18
C LEU A 739 -35.61 16.91 4.38
N ALA A 740 -35.56 17.24 3.09
CA ALA A 740 -36.70 16.98 2.21
C ALA A 740 -37.04 15.48 2.34
N GLU A 741 -38.31 15.16 2.60
CA GLU A 741 -38.80 13.78 2.85
C GLU A 741 -38.43 12.86 1.68
N ALA A 742 -37.29 12.18 1.81
CA ALA A 742 -36.90 11.06 0.99
C ALA A 742 -37.47 9.81 1.65
N ASN A 743 -38.72 9.49 1.30
CA ASN A 743 -39.30 8.16 1.49
C ASN A 743 -38.61 7.16 0.57
#